data_AF-A0A7Y2EMS8-F1
#
_entry.id   AF-A0A7Y2EMS8-F1
#
_cell.length_a   1.000
_cell.length_b   1.000
_cell.length_c   1.000
_cell.angle_alpha   90.00
_cell.angle_beta   90.00
_cell.angle_gamma   90.00
#
_symmetry.space_group_name_H-M   'P 1'
#
loop_
_entity.id
_entity.type
_entity.pdbx_description
1 polymer ?
#
loop_
_entity_poly.entity_id
_entity_poly.type
_entity_poly.pdbx_seq_one_letter_code
_entity_poly.pdbx_strand_id
1 'polypeptide(L)'
;MEKPWLMGIDLGGGGARCVLVHAGTGEQFSAASAWQFSPAPGTFGTGFDIDLDAAWEAVGAACRAALTSSGADNGLVAAVSVAAMRYTNVFVDKAGNTLLAVPNRDARAAGESFEVAEQWGEQLLKQTGAWPLPMHLAPRLLHLRGNQSGNLDNVQTAYGLSEWLNERLCGTRAIDPSQASASGLYSLAGNDWCWDVIDGLELPRDIFPEVIPAGSVVGELSAESAEHLGLTTDTGVAMGGADTQAALLGAGVIETGATGVVAGTTAPVQRVLDSAQVDTSGAMIASHHIVPGRWVLESHCGAMGDSITTIARLLFPRHSQPELRLLAEAAQSEVGAAGMLSTLGAEVMNMREPSMPVGQISLSHMSLADDAAPNRHMARALIEGCACAVRANLEKLDEQAAGSTLSLVGGLSRSDVFGQILADVLGTDVTVPAHYNTTGLGAAICAGVGAGHFADFRAGCAAVVSSRATLAANAESAADHDTLYATWQRYREAGAASTDPVAVDHVLPRVLKEPEQSGAIANQGALAALVSAAFDADSLAHLREHMDVDYKSFREVHRLLTGPDLVKALTGKQVFVTEVDIVDADALAQLPDLRVVAACRGDAVNVDVDACTAFGIPVLFAPGRNAVAVADLTVGFILALARKLPAAIDFLGQDDVTAGNMGKMGQAFSQLQGRELWHKTIGLVGLGAVGRAVAARLHGFDAEILVADPFVTPEQAALAGCRLVDLDTLLAESDFVSLHAAVTPATTGMIDAAAFAKMKEGAFFINTARAALIEEQALVDALDSGHLGGAALDTFAVEPPGFDHPLVQNPNVISTPHSAGNTVEVADHQGQSVSAALLELLAGGRPRAVLNPAALENFSWSGPRREPSAEELEALKNKSGPAVSDLQRDAKAAQKKQAEAPSAAVAAPQEIIDNMSALLKAFCDGMTNDAGLQAFSADKDVTLHFNVHDLGIQFYISLRNGKLLADLGAPGEAAEVQLEMRGEIVDGMFTGTIDTMECAMNGEISFMGDAAKAMTLQQMNADMERLYKEAREACGDPGDLASIPRPGSATAKAARDVAPGDIREDLVAIMQELYESQVITATGGNISVRIPDTEDEVWITPSRLFKGDLSPEVMVRINLQGDSLDTGARSPSSEWAMHTRILEVKDEARAVIHAHAPNATILANSGLPFLPISTEAAFFGNIPRIPFTMPGTGELAEAVGKAMEDEWAALMINHGIIVAGRSLRRAADMVEIIERTAEVILGCYAVGKEPPVLPEKDAKYFRK
;
A
#
# COMPACT_ATOMS: atom_id res chain seq x y z
N MET A 1 -43.51 -20.16 7.87
CA MET A 1 -43.93 -19.47 9.12
C MET A 1 -43.98 -17.98 8.81
N GLU A 2 -44.75 -17.17 9.55
CA GLU A 2 -45.04 -15.79 9.14
C GLU A 2 -43.87 -14.83 9.38
N LYS A 3 -43.09 -15.03 10.45
CA LYS A 3 -41.85 -14.31 10.76
C LYS A 3 -40.63 -15.23 10.54
N PRO A 4 -39.91 -15.20 9.40
CA PRO A 4 -38.86 -16.19 9.13
C PRO A 4 -37.46 -15.86 9.69
N TRP A 5 -37.23 -14.65 10.21
CA TRP A 5 -35.93 -14.21 10.71
C TRP A 5 -35.73 -14.49 12.20
N LEU A 6 -34.50 -14.86 12.55
CA LEU A 6 -34.06 -15.14 13.92
C LEU A 6 -32.84 -14.27 14.24
N MET A 7 -32.79 -13.69 15.44
CA MET A 7 -31.68 -12.84 15.88
C MET A 7 -30.88 -13.50 17.02
N GLY A 8 -29.56 -13.45 16.91
CA GLY A 8 -28.63 -13.88 17.95
C GLY A 8 -27.63 -12.78 18.28
N ILE A 9 -27.56 -12.43 19.55
CA ILE A 9 -26.65 -11.41 20.10
C ILE A 9 -25.45 -12.12 20.73
N ASP A 10 -24.24 -11.66 20.45
CA ASP A 10 -22.96 -12.13 20.99
C ASP A 10 -22.27 -10.99 21.75
N LEU A 11 -22.18 -11.11 23.08
CA LEU A 11 -21.52 -10.14 23.95
C LEU A 11 -20.08 -10.59 24.25
N GLY A 12 -19.18 -10.33 23.29
CA GLY A 12 -17.80 -10.80 23.32
C GLY A 12 -16.79 -9.81 23.92
N GLY A 13 -15.57 -10.28 24.18
CA GLY A 13 -14.52 -9.49 24.83
C GLY A 13 -14.10 -8.19 24.13
N GLY A 14 -14.38 -8.05 22.83
CA GLY A 14 -14.04 -6.85 22.03
C GLY A 14 -15.25 -6.03 21.55
N GLY A 15 -16.47 -6.38 21.95
CA GLY A 15 -17.69 -5.70 21.50
C GLY A 15 -18.92 -6.60 21.43
N ALA A 16 -20.08 -5.97 21.24
CA ALA A 16 -21.33 -6.65 20.91
C ALA A 16 -21.38 -6.98 19.41
N ARG A 17 -21.89 -8.15 19.05
CA ARG A 17 -22.22 -8.54 17.67
C ARG A 17 -23.66 -8.99 17.58
N CYS A 18 -24.28 -8.75 16.44
CA CYS A 18 -25.59 -9.27 16.09
C CYS A 18 -25.47 -10.13 14.83
N VAL A 19 -26.08 -11.31 14.86
CA VAL A 19 -26.31 -12.18 13.69
C VAL A 19 -27.81 -12.26 13.46
N LEU A 20 -28.25 -12.01 12.23
CA LEU A 20 -29.62 -12.20 11.77
C LEU A 20 -29.61 -13.34 10.73
N VAL A 21 -30.43 -14.37 10.92
CA VAL A 21 -30.47 -15.55 10.03
C VAL A 21 -31.89 -15.89 9.59
N HIS A 22 -32.06 -16.21 8.31
CA HIS A 22 -33.33 -16.63 7.75
C HIS A 22 -33.51 -18.15 7.90
N ALA A 23 -34.43 -18.58 8.77
CA ALA A 23 -34.59 -19.97 9.19
C ALA A 23 -34.95 -20.96 8.06
N GLY A 24 -35.35 -20.47 6.89
CA GLY A 24 -35.74 -21.28 5.72
C GLY A 24 -34.72 -21.32 4.57
N THR A 25 -33.64 -20.53 4.62
CA THR A 25 -32.58 -20.51 3.58
C THR A 25 -31.17 -20.62 4.14
N GLY A 26 -30.96 -20.40 5.44
CA GLY A 26 -29.63 -20.35 6.05
C GLY A 26 -28.84 -19.07 5.74
N GLU A 27 -29.46 -18.10 5.07
CA GLU A 27 -28.88 -16.78 4.75
C GLU A 27 -28.60 -15.97 6.02
N GLN A 28 -27.40 -15.39 6.13
CA GLN A 28 -26.91 -14.75 7.35
C GLN A 28 -26.39 -13.34 7.09
N PHE A 29 -26.83 -12.39 7.91
CA PHE A 29 -26.29 -11.04 8.00
C PHE A 29 -25.70 -10.83 9.39
N SER A 30 -24.64 -10.02 9.50
CA SER A 30 -24.08 -9.68 10.80
C SER A 30 -23.47 -8.29 10.85
N ALA A 31 -23.48 -7.70 12.04
CA ALA A 31 -22.87 -6.42 12.34
C ALA A 31 -22.26 -6.45 13.75
N ALA A 32 -21.34 -5.53 14.03
CA ALA A 32 -20.63 -5.45 15.31
C ALA A 32 -20.45 -4.00 15.76
N SER A 33 -20.44 -3.78 17.07
CA SER A 33 -20.09 -2.53 17.70
C SER A 33 -19.04 -2.79 18.78
N ALA A 34 -17.88 -2.14 18.65
CA ALA A 34 -16.73 -2.39 19.52
C ALA A 34 -16.88 -1.70 20.89
N TRP A 35 -16.29 -2.29 21.92
CA TRP A 35 -16.13 -1.67 23.24
C TRP A 35 -14.74 -1.95 23.81
N GLN A 36 -14.42 -1.30 24.94
CA GLN A 36 -13.19 -1.55 25.70
C GLN A 36 -13.52 -1.62 27.20
N PHE A 37 -12.78 -2.44 27.95
CA PHE A 37 -12.89 -2.47 29.41
C PHE A 37 -11.96 -1.42 30.03
N SER A 38 -12.43 -0.69 31.03
CA SER A 38 -11.62 0.31 31.73
C SER A 38 -10.75 -0.36 32.80
N PRO A 39 -9.43 -0.10 32.87
CA PRO A 39 -8.60 -0.59 33.96
C PRO A 39 -9.08 -0.05 35.31
N ALA A 40 -9.34 -0.94 36.27
CA ALA A 40 -9.95 -0.60 37.55
C ALA A 40 -8.94 0.16 38.46
N PRO A 41 -9.24 1.40 38.91
CA PRO A 41 -8.32 2.18 39.72
C PRO A 41 -7.90 1.46 41.02
N GLY A 42 -6.61 1.49 41.34
CA GLY A 42 -6.07 0.87 42.56
C GLY A 42 -5.81 -0.64 42.47
N THR A 43 -6.14 -1.30 41.36
CA THR A 43 -5.91 -2.75 41.17
C THR A 43 -4.52 -3.11 40.60
N PHE A 44 -3.62 -2.14 40.47
CA PHE A 44 -2.25 -2.33 39.94
C PHE A 44 -2.19 -3.03 38.56
N GLY A 45 -3.23 -2.88 37.74
CA GLY A 45 -3.33 -3.47 36.40
C GLY A 45 -3.98 -4.86 36.32
N THR A 46 -4.43 -5.44 37.45
CA THR A 46 -5.09 -6.76 37.45
C THR A 46 -6.61 -6.72 37.33
N GLY A 47 -7.23 -5.55 37.55
CA GLY A 47 -8.68 -5.38 37.51
C GLY A 47 -9.16 -4.55 36.31
N PHE A 48 -10.36 -4.87 35.83
CA PHE A 48 -11.03 -4.22 34.71
C PHE A 48 -12.54 -4.11 34.97
N ASP A 49 -13.16 -2.98 34.64
CA ASP A 49 -14.60 -2.75 34.78
C ASP A 49 -15.30 -2.70 33.41
N ILE A 50 -16.56 -3.12 33.35
CA ILE A 50 -17.45 -3.02 32.19
C ILE A 50 -18.37 -1.81 32.36
N ASP A 51 -18.40 -0.93 31.37
CA ASP A 51 -19.45 0.08 31.22
C ASP A 51 -20.69 -0.58 30.60
N LEU A 52 -21.76 -0.72 31.41
CA LEU A 52 -23.00 -1.38 31.00
C LEU A 52 -23.91 -0.48 30.13
N ASP A 53 -23.78 0.85 30.24
CA ASP A 53 -24.54 1.77 29.39
C ASP A 53 -23.92 1.79 27.98
N ALA A 54 -22.59 1.82 27.89
CA ALA A 54 -21.86 1.62 26.63
C ALA A 54 -22.13 0.23 26.04
N ALA A 55 -22.25 -0.81 26.87
CA ALA A 55 -22.62 -2.15 26.40
C ALA A 55 -24.05 -2.20 25.82
N TRP A 56 -25.02 -1.53 26.46
CA TRP A 56 -26.39 -1.44 25.97
C TRP A 56 -26.45 -0.70 24.62
N GLU A 57 -25.77 0.43 24.48
CA GLU A 57 -25.70 1.16 23.21
C GLU A 57 -25.02 0.36 22.10
N ALA A 58 -23.93 -0.36 22.41
CA ALA A 58 -23.25 -1.23 21.45
C ALA A 58 -24.17 -2.36 20.92
N VAL A 59 -25.00 -2.94 21.78
CA VAL A 59 -26.01 -3.96 21.40
C VAL A 59 -27.06 -3.36 20.47
N GLY A 60 -27.66 -2.21 20.85
CA GLY A 60 -28.65 -1.53 20.00
C GLY A 60 -28.08 -1.14 18.63
N ALA A 61 -26.86 -0.60 18.61
CA ALA A 61 -26.16 -0.28 17.37
C ALA A 61 -25.93 -1.52 16.48
N ALA A 62 -25.45 -2.63 17.04
CA ALA A 62 -25.21 -3.86 16.30
C ALA A 62 -26.51 -4.47 15.73
N CYS A 63 -27.60 -4.49 16.51
CA CYS A 63 -28.90 -5.02 16.07
C CYS A 63 -29.52 -4.17 14.95
N ARG A 64 -29.56 -2.84 15.12
CA ARG A 64 -30.06 -1.90 14.11
C ARG A 64 -29.23 -1.97 12.81
N ALA A 65 -27.91 -2.13 12.91
CA ALA A 65 -27.03 -2.29 11.76
C ALA A 65 -27.24 -3.62 11.02
N ALA A 66 -27.43 -4.74 11.73
CA ALA A 66 -27.70 -6.05 11.12
C ALA A 66 -29.06 -6.11 10.41
N LEU A 67 -30.09 -5.46 10.98
CA LEU A 67 -31.37 -5.25 10.30
C LEU A 67 -31.18 -4.43 9.01
N THR A 68 -30.47 -3.30 9.10
CA THR A 68 -30.23 -2.40 7.97
C THR A 68 -29.48 -3.08 6.82
N SER A 69 -28.44 -3.88 7.11
CA SER A 69 -27.67 -4.58 6.07
C SER A 69 -28.41 -5.77 5.44
N SER A 70 -29.35 -6.38 6.17
CA SER A 70 -30.22 -7.45 5.63
C SER A 70 -31.38 -6.95 4.76
N GLY A 71 -31.77 -5.68 4.91
CA GLY A 71 -33.03 -5.16 4.33
C GLY A 71 -34.31 -5.82 4.87
N ALA A 72 -34.22 -6.63 5.94
CA ALA A 72 -35.36 -7.33 6.51
C ALA A 72 -36.34 -6.38 7.22
N ASP A 73 -37.63 -6.60 7.00
CA ASP A 73 -38.71 -5.97 7.78
C ASP A 73 -38.60 -6.42 9.25
N ASN A 74 -38.53 -5.47 10.18
CA ASN A 74 -38.34 -5.75 11.60
C ASN A 74 -39.56 -6.43 12.26
N GLY A 75 -40.75 -6.33 11.66
CA GLY A 75 -41.93 -7.12 12.04
C GLY A 75 -41.80 -8.61 11.70
N LEU A 76 -40.82 -9.00 10.88
CA LEU A 76 -40.58 -10.38 10.44
C LEU A 76 -39.53 -11.14 11.26
N VAL A 77 -39.03 -10.56 12.36
CA VAL A 77 -38.14 -11.22 13.33
C VAL A 77 -38.95 -11.93 14.41
N ALA A 78 -38.88 -13.26 14.43
CA ALA A 78 -39.68 -14.10 15.33
C ALA A 78 -39.19 -14.05 16.77
N ALA A 79 -37.88 -14.20 16.98
CA ALA A 79 -37.28 -14.18 18.31
C ALA A 79 -35.82 -13.69 18.30
N VAL A 80 -35.39 -13.22 19.47
CA VAL A 80 -34.00 -12.89 19.81
C VAL A 80 -33.49 -13.77 20.95
N SER A 81 -32.18 -13.98 21.02
CA SER A 81 -31.48 -14.75 22.05
C SER A 81 -30.08 -14.17 22.27
N VAL A 82 -29.55 -14.34 23.48
CA VAL A 82 -28.28 -13.74 23.93
C VAL A 82 -27.27 -14.81 24.32
N ALA A 83 -26.10 -14.80 23.65
CA ALA A 83 -24.88 -15.43 24.14
C ALA A 83 -23.92 -14.35 24.68
N ALA A 84 -23.18 -14.66 25.74
CA ALA A 84 -22.24 -13.69 26.35
C ALA A 84 -20.99 -14.36 26.91
N MET A 85 -19.90 -13.59 26.99
CA MET A 85 -18.61 -14.11 27.47
C MET A 85 -18.73 -14.70 28.88
N ARG A 86 -18.32 -15.98 29.02
CA ARG A 86 -18.23 -16.67 30.32
C ARG A 86 -17.38 -15.86 31.30
N TYR A 87 -17.60 -16.09 32.60
CA TYR A 87 -16.84 -15.44 33.68
C TYR A 87 -16.97 -13.91 33.73
N THR A 88 -18.02 -13.35 33.12
CA THR A 88 -18.52 -12.01 33.48
C THR A 88 -19.25 -12.07 34.81
N ASN A 89 -19.18 -11.00 35.59
CA ASN A 89 -20.09 -10.80 36.72
C ASN A 89 -20.68 -9.40 36.73
N VAL A 90 -22.00 -9.34 36.87
CA VAL A 90 -22.80 -8.14 37.09
C VAL A 90 -23.58 -8.35 38.38
N PHE A 91 -23.35 -7.47 39.36
CA PHE A 91 -24.04 -7.47 40.66
C PHE A 91 -24.92 -6.23 40.75
N VAL A 92 -26.21 -6.42 41.04
CA VAL A 92 -27.19 -5.32 41.13
C VAL A 92 -27.79 -5.21 42.52
N ASP A 93 -28.08 -3.98 42.96
CA ASP A 93 -28.75 -3.71 44.24
C ASP A 93 -30.29 -3.79 44.15
N LYS A 94 -30.96 -3.64 45.29
CA LYS A 94 -32.43 -3.71 45.42
C LYS A 94 -33.19 -2.52 44.81
N ALA A 95 -32.48 -1.54 44.24
CA ALA A 95 -33.01 -0.42 43.46
C ALA A 95 -32.61 -0.49 41.97
N GLY A 96 -31.86 -1.52 41.55
CA GLY A 96 -31.40 -1.73 40.17
C GLY A 96 -30.05 -1.08 39.85
N ASN A 97 -29.33 -0.52 40.83
CA ASN A 97 -28.01 0.06 40.59
C ASN A 97 -26.93 -1.02 40.47
N THR A 98 -26.01 -0.87 39.53
CA THR A 98 -24.82 -1.71 39.40
C THR A 98 -23.86 -1.49 40.57
N LEU A 99 -23.59 -2.55 41.34
CA LEU A 99 -22.60 -2.58 42.41
C LEU A 99 -21.21 -3.02 41.90
N LEU A 100 -21.18 -3.88 40.88
CA LEU A 100 -19.98 -4.35 40.20
C LEU A 100 -20.37 -4.83 38.79
N ALA A 101 -19.53 -4.55 37.78
CA ALA A 101 -19.64 -5.14 36.44
C ALA A 101 -18.22 -5.40 35.91
N VAL A 102 -17.84 -6.67 35.72
CA VAL A 102 -16.45 -7.07 35.42
C VAL A 102 -16.35 -8.15 34.34
N PRO A 103 -15.32 -8.12 33.46
CA PRO A 103 -15.11 -9.08 32.39
C PRO A 103 -14.33 -10.32 32.87
N ASN A 104 -14.17 -11.30 31.99
CA ASN A 104 -13.39 -12.51 32.24
C ASN A 104 -11.90 -12.27 32.54
N ARG A 105 -11.32 -11.18 32.05
CA ARG A 105 -9.91 -10.79 32.30
C ARG A 105 -9.68 -10.07 33.64
N ASP A 106 -10.72 -9.83 34.44
CA ASP A 106 -10.56 -9.23 35.77
C ASP A 106 -10.11 -10.27 36.80
N ALA A 107 -8.95 -10.02 37.41
CA ALA A 107 -8.35 -10.84 38.45
C ALA A 107 -8.22 -10.09 39.79
N ARG A 108 -9.09 -9.10 40.08
CA ARG A 108 -8.97 -8.30 41.32
C ARG A 108 -9.19 -9.14 42.58
N ALA A 109 -10.00 -10.18 42.49
CA ALA A 109 -10.34 -11.11 43.58
C ALA A 109 -9.34 -12.29 43.72
N ALA A 110 -8.06 -12.07 43.38
CA ALA A 110 -7.05 -13.13 43.38
C ALA A 110 -6.77 -13.68 44.79
N GLY A 111 -6.74 -12.81 45.82
CA GLY A 111 -6.51 -13.23 47.20
C GLY A 111 -7.62 -14.16 47.70
N GLU A 112 -8.86 -13.74 47.50
CA GLU A 112 -10.08 -14.46 47.87
C GLU A 112 -10.21 -15.79 47.12
N SER A 113 -9.64 -15.91 45.92
CA SER A 113 -9.62 -17.18 45.18
C SER A 113 -8.76 -18.25 45.88
N PHE A 114 -7.66 -17.86 46.54
CA PHE A 114 -6.85 -18.78 47.33
C PHE A 114 -7.57 -19.21 48.62
N GLU A 115 -8.32 -18.30 49.27
CA GLU A 115 -9.11 -18.64 50.46
C GLU A 115 -10.22 -19.67 50.14
N VAL A 116 -10.94 -19.49 49.03
CA VAL A 116 -11.94 -20.47 48.55
C VAL A 116 -11.29 -21.77 48.11
N ALA A 117 -10.11 -21.72 47.49
CA ALA A 117 -9.35 -22.92 47.10
C ALA A 117 -8.87 -23.75 48.31
N GLU A 118 -8.34 -23.11 49.36
CA GLU A 118 -7.91 -23.79 50.59
C GLU A 118 -9.07 -24.46 51.33
N GLN A 119 -10.21 -23.77 51.47
CA GLN A 119 -11.34 -24.28 52.25
C GLN A 119 -12.24 -25.24 51.46
N TRP A 120 -12.48 -25.00 50.16
CA TRP A 120 -13.52 -25.67 49.37
C TRP A 120 -13.05 -26.26 48.04
N GLY A 121 -11.79 -26.07 47.62
CA GLY A 121 -11.31 -26.39 46.27
C GLY A 121 -11.58 -27.84 45.82
N GLU A 122 -11.31 -28.83 46.66
CA GLU A 122 -11.58 -30.25 46.38
C GLU A 122 -13.08 -30.57 46.25
N GLN A 123 -13.93 -29.89 47.02
CA GLN A 123 -15.39 -30.09 47.01
C GLN A 123 -16.01 -29.45 45.78
N LEU A 124 -15.56 -28.25 45.41
CA LEU A 124 -15.97 -27.55 44.20
C LEU A 124 -15.51 -28.29 42.95
N LEU A 125 -14.22 -28.63 42.83
CA LEU A 125 -13.69 -29.40 41.69
C LEU A 125 -14.51 -30.68 41.45
N LYS A 126 -14.86 -31.39 42.52
CA LYS A 126 -15.67 -32.62 42.45
C LYS A 126 -17.15 -32.41 42.08
N GLN A 127 -17.76 -31.27 42.43
CA GLN A 127 -19.18 -31.01 42.16
C GLN A 127 -19.42 -30.25 40.86
N THR A 128 -18.56 -29.29 40.53
CA THR A 128 -18.72 -28.31 39.44
C THR A 128 -17.74 -28.52 38.29
N GLY A 129 -16.74 -29.40 38.46
CA GLY A 129 -15.70 -29.64 37.45
C GLY A 129 -14.68 -28.50 37.32
N ALA A 130 -14.67 -27.54 38.25
CA ALA A 130 -13.82 -26.36 38.20
C ALA A 130 -13.11 -26.11 39.54
N TRP A 131 -11.83 -25.71 39.49
CA TRP A 131 -11.12 -25.18 40.65
C TRP A 131 -11.52 -23.71 40.90
N PRO A 132 -11.46 -23.18 42.14
CA PRO A 132 -11.70 -21.75 42.38
C PRO A 132 -10.63 -20.88 41.69
N LEU A 133 -11.07 -19.94 40.86
CA LEU A 133 -10.23 -18.99 40.12
C LEU A 133 -10.68 -17.54 40.40
N PRO A 134 -9.81 -16.52 40.22
CA PRO A 134 -10.13 -15.11 40.51
C PRO A 134 -11.35 -14.58 39.74
N MET A 135 -11.68 -15.20 38.61
CA MET A 135 -12.79 -14.87 37.72
C MET A 135 -14.14 -15.53 38.08
N HIS A 136 -14.18 -16.42 39.07
CA HIS A 136 -15.40 -17.12 39.49
C HIS A 136 -16.26 -16.28 40.44
N LEU A 137 -17.54 -16.64 40.54
CA LEU A 137 -18.56 -15.87 41.25
C LEU A 137 -18.28 -15.74 42.76
N ALA A 138 -17.85 -16.83 43.41
CA ALA A 138 -17.54 -16.82 44.84
C ALA A 138 -16.43 -15.81 45.20
N PRO A 139 -15.18 -15.90 44.70
CA PRO A 139 -14.12 -14.95 45.04
C PRO A 139 -14.53 -13.48 44.86
N ARG A 140 -15.24 -13.14 43.79
CA ARG A 140 -15.69 -11.77 43.52
C ARG A 140 -16.78 -11.27 44.49
N LEU A 141 -17.67 -12.14 44.97
CA LEU A 141 -18.62 -11.80 46.05
C LEU A 141 -17.91 -11.61 47.40
N LEU A 142 -16.89 -12.40 47.71
CA LEU A 142 -16.08 -12.23 48.92
C LEU A 142 -15.23 -10.94 48.85
N HIS A 143 -14.68 -10.62 47.68
CA HIS A 143 -13.94 -9.38 47.44
C HIS A 143 -14.83 -8.14 47.58
N LEU A 144 -16.09 -8.21 47.13
CA LEU A 144 -17.09 -7.16 47.38
C LEU A 144 -17.30 -6.96 48.89
N ARG A 145 -17.52 -8.07 49.63
CA ARG A 145 -17.71 -8.08 51.10
C ARG A 145 -16.53 -7.46 51.87
N GLY A 146 -15.32 -7.47 51.32
CA GLY A 146 -14.12 -6.83 51.90
C GLY A 146 -14.02 -5.31 51.69
N ASN A 147 -14.73 -4.74 50.71
CA ASN A 147 -14.56 -3.35 50.29
C ASN A 147 -15.59 -2.39 50.94
N GLN A 148 -15.13 -1.24 51.43
CA GLN A 148 -15.93 -0.32 52.26
C GLN A 148 -17.11 0.38 51.54
N SER A 149 -17.23 0.23 50.22
CA SER A 149 -18.27 0.86 49.39
C SER A 149 -19.44 -0.08 49.03
N GLY A 150 -19.28 -1.40 49.14
CA GLY A 150 -20.26 -2.38 48.63
C GLY A 150 -20.60 -3.45 49.66
N ASN A 151 -21.61 -3.23 50.49
CA ASN A 151 -22.06 -4.28 51.41
C ASN A 151 -22.78 -5.41 50.67
N LEU A 152 -22.38 -6.66 50.93
CA LEU A 152 -23.00 -7.87 50.36
C LEU A 152 -24.52 -7.94 50.65
N ASP A 153 -24.97 -7.43 51.80
CA ASP A 153 -26.41 -7.36 52.16
C ASP A 153 -27.28 -6.56 51.16
N ASN A 154 -26.66 -5.66 50.38
CA ASN A 154 -27.35 -4.82 49.40
C ASN A 154 -27.58 -5.51 48.06
N VAL A 155 -26.81 -6.56 47.74
CA VAL A 155 -26.96 -7.32 46.50
C VAL A 155 -28.37 -7.92 46.44
N GLN A 156 -29.05 -7.73 45.31
CA GLN A 156 -30.34 -8.36 45.01
C GLN A 156 -30.16 -9.58 44.11
N THR A 157 -29.25 -9.51 43.14
CA THR A 157 -28.97 -10.60 42.21
C THR A 157 -27.52 -10.51 41.73
N ALA A 158 -26.89 -11.66 41.53
CA ALA A 158 -25.51 -11.80 41.07
C ALA A 158 -25.44 -12.82 39.92
N TYR A 159 -25.14 -12.34 38.72
CA TYR A 159 -25.17 -13.13 37.47
C TYR A 159 -24.09 -12.66 36.48
N GLY A 160 -24.10 -13.15 35.24
CA GLY A 160 -23.23 -12.71 34.14
C GLY A 160 -23.89 -11.68 33.22
N LEU A 161 -23.21 -11.37 32.11
CA LEU A 161 -23.62 -10.31 31.19
C LEU A 161 -24.81 -10.71 30.29
N SER A 162 -25.00 -12.00 29.99
CA SER A 162 -26.18 -12.51 29.29
C SER A 162 -27.45 -12.35 30.11
N GLU A 163 -27.39 -12.60 31.42
CA GLU A 163 -28.52 -12.53 32.33
C GLU A 163 -28.96 -11.08 32.55
N TRP A 164 -27.99 -10.17 32.71
CA TRP A 164 -28.24 -8.72 32.69
C TRP A 164 -28.98 -8.28 31.43
N LEU A 165 -28.54 -8.73 30.24
CA LEU A 165 -29.21 -8.36 28.99
C LEU A 165 -30.60 -8.99 28.90
N ASN A 166 -30.80 -10.25 29.28
CA ASN A 166 -32.12 -10.90 29.27
C ASN A 166 -33.12 -10.19 30.20
N GLU A 167 -32.69 -9.77 31.40
CA GLU A 167 -33.50 -8.91 32.27
C GLU A 167 -33.81 -7.55 31.60
N ARG A 168 -32.83 -6.93 30.93
CA ARG A 168 -33.03 -5.66 30.20
C ARG A 168 -33.89 -5.80 28.94
N LEU A 169 -34.01 -7.00 28.35
CA LEU A 169 -34.85 -7.28 27.17
C LEU A 169 -36.31 -7.60 27.54
N CYS A 170 -36.55 -8.39 28.58
CA CYS A 170 -37.90 -8.91 28.90
C CYS A 170 -38.28 -8.92 30.40
N GLY A 171 -37.39 -8.51 31.30
CA GLY A 171 -37.61 -8.51 32.75
C GLY A 171 -37.40 -9.86 33.45
N THR A 172 -37.07 -10.92 32.72
CA THR A 172 -36.88 -12.27 33.29
C THR A 172 -35.45 -12.49 33.78
N ARG A 173 -35.28 -12.82 35.06
CA ARG A 173 -34.00 -13.14 35.70
C ARG A 173 -33.71 -14.64 35.66
N ALA A 174 -33.13 -15.11 34.56
CA ALA A 174 -32.77 -16.52 34.38
C ALA A 174 -31.38 -16.68 33.76
N ILE A 175 -30.66 -17.70 34.21
CA ILE A 175 -29.33 -18.13 33.72
C ILE A 175 -29.45 -19.49 33.04
N ASP A 176 -28.59 -19.78 32.06
CA ASP A 176 -28.54 -21.12 31.46
C ASP A 176 -27.53 -22.05 32.19
N PRO A 177 -27.64 -23.39 32.05
CA PRO A 177 -26.70 -24.34 32.67
C PRO A 177 -25.22 -24.12 32.31
N SER A 178 -24.89 -23.57 31.13
CA SER A 178 -23.51 -23.32 30.71
C SER A 178 -22.90 -22.07 31.35
N GLN A 179 -23.63 -20.95 31.45
CA GLN A 179 -23.23 -19.81 32.28
C GLN A 179 -23.26 -20.14 33.78
N ALA A 180 -24.24 -20.94 34.23
CA ALA A 180 -24.29 -21.40 35.62
C ALA A 180 -23.03 -22.22 35.98
N SER A 181 -22.56 -23.11 35.10
CA SER A 181 -21.25 -23.77 35.27
C SER A 181 -20.09 -22.77 35.36
N ALA A 182 -20.07 -21.71 34.55
CA ALA A 182 -19.02 -20.68 34.57
C ALA A 182 -18.98 -19.85 35.88
N SER A 183 -19.99 -19.94 36.75
CA SER A 183 -19.93 -19.36 38.10
C SER A 183 -18.92 -20.05 39.03
N GLY A 184 -18.57 -21.31 38.74
CA GLY A 184 -17.83 -22.20 39.65
C GLY A 184 -18.67 -22.77 40.81
N LEU A 185 -19.99 -22.52 40.87
CA LEU A 185 -20.89 -22.89 41.98
C LEU A 185 -22.11 -23.73 41.56
N TYR A 186 -22.16 -24.26 40.33
CA TYR A 186 -23.29 -25.06 39.81
C TYR A 186 -22.88 -26.50 39.51
N SER A 187 -23.67 -27.49 39.96
CA SER A 187 -23.27 -28.90 39.89
C SER A 187 -23.54 -29.55 38.54
N LEU A 188 -22.50 -30.14 37.94
CA LEU A 188 -22.58 -30.83 36.64
C LEU A 188 -23.47 -32.08 36.66
N ALA A 189 -23.53 -32.76 37.82
CA ALA A 189 -24.35 -33.95 38.01
C ALA A 189 -25.68 -33.63 38.72
N GLY A 190 -25.71 -32.60 39.56
CA GLY A 190 -26.92 -32.21 40.30
C GLY A 190 -27.95 -31.43 39.48
N ASN A 191 -27.51 -30.63 38.50
CA ASN A 191 -28.34 -29.61 37.83
C ASN A 191 -29.02 -28.63 38.81
N ASP A 192 -28.32 -28.32 39.91
CA ASP A 192 -28.69 -27.34 40.93
C ASP A 192 -27.40 -26.68 41.45
N TRP A 193 -27.54 -25.55 42.14
CA TRP A 193 -26.44 -24.85 42.79
C TRP A 193 -25.82 -25.66 43.93
N CYS A 194 -24.53 -25.47 44.20
CA CYS A 194 -23.79 -26.09 45.30
C CYS A 194 -24.16 -25.44 46.64
N TRP A 195 -25.41 -25.62 47.07
CA TRP A 195 -25.99 -25.00 48.26
C TRP A 195 -25.23 -25.28 49.56
N ASP A 196 -24.54 -26.42 49.64
CA ASP A 196 -23.66 -26.80 50.76
C ASP A 196 -22.41 -25.92 50.86
N VAL A 197 -21.83 -25.51 49.72
CA VAL A 197 -20.70 -24.57 49.66
C VAL A 197 -21.18 -23.12 49.75
N ILE A 198 -22.32 -22.79 49.14
CA ILE A 198 -22.92 -21.43 49.19
C ILE A 198 -23.29 -21.05 50.63
N ASP A 199 -23.97 -21.93 51.38
CA ASP A 199 -24.23 -21.74 52.80
C ASP A 199 -22.91 -21.65 53.60
N GLY A 200 -21.92 -22.48 53.25
CA GLY A 200 -20.61 -22.55 53.91
C GLY A 200 -19.69 -21.35 53.67
N LEU A 201 -19.96 -20.54 52.65
CA LEU A 201 -19.29 -19.26 52.37
C LEU A 201 -20.05 -18.04 52.96
N GLU A 202 -21.18 -18.29 53.62
CA GLU A 202 -22.12 -17.29 54.14
C GLU A 202 -22.71 -16.37 53.05
N LEU A 203 -22.98 -16.94 51.85
CA LEU A 203 -23.59 -16.21 50.73
C LEU A 203 -25.13 -16.31 50.79
N PRO A 204 -25.89 -15.20 50.61
CA PRO A 204 -27.36 -15.25 50.58
C PRO A 204 -27.87 -16.09 49.40
N ARG A 205 -28.83 -16.97 49.63
CA ARG A 205 -29.36 -17.85 48.56
C ARG A 205 -30.23 -17.12 47.53
N ASP A 206 -30.82 -15.99 47.90
CA ASP A 206 -31.78 -15.23 47.10
C ASP A 206 -31.15 -14.34 46.02
N ILE A 207 -29.82 -14.24 45.96
CA ILE A 207 -29.11 -13.53 44.88
C ILE A 207 -28.84 -14.40 43.64
N PHE A 208 -29.04 -15.72 43.73
CA PHE A 208 -28.78 -16.66 42.64
C PHE A 208 -30.04 -16.79 41.75
N PRO A 209 -29.92 -16.60 40.41
CA PRO A 209 -31.07 -16.66 39.51
C PRO A 209 -31.59 -18.10 39.29
N GLU A 210 -32.81 -18.20 38.76
CA GLU A 210 -33.40 -19.46 38.29
C GLU A 210 -32.63 -19.99 37.08
N VAL A 211 -32.37 -21.31 37.03
CA VAL A 211 -31.62 -21.94 35.94
C VAL A 211 -32.58 -22.49 34.91
N ILE A 212 -32.63 -21.87 33.73
CA ILE A 212 -33.53 -22.21 32.62
C ILE A 212 -32.69 -22.75 31.44
N PRO A 213 -33.00 -23.93 30.87
CA PRO A 213 -32.26 -24.44 29.72
C PRO A 213 -32.35 -23.52 28.50
N ALA A 214 -31.26 -23.41 27.74
CA ALA A 214 -31.22 -22.69 26.48
C ALA A 214 -32.30 -23.19 25.49
N GLY A 215 -32.79 -22.31 24.63
CA GLY A 215 -33.92 -22.55 23.72
C GLY A 215 -35.30 -22.47 24.38
N SER A 216 -35.40 -22.30 25.70
CA SER A 216 -36.67 -22.01 26.37
C SER A 216 -37.13 -20.58 26.11
N VAL A 217 -38.43 -20.34 25.94
CA VAL A 217 -39.00 -18.99 25.88
C VAL A 217 -38.98 -18.37 27.28
N VAL A 218 -38.41 -17.17 27.41
CA VAL A 218 -38.28 -16.43 28.69
C VAL A 218 -39.09 -15.13 28.72
N GLY A 219 -39.59 -14.65 27.58
CA GLY A 219 -40.48 -13.50 27.52
C GLY A 219 -40.75 -12.99 26.09
N GLU A 220 -41.26 -11.77 26.01
CA GLU A 220 -41.40 -10.94 24.80
C GLU A 220 -40.61 -9.63 25.04
N LEU A 221 -40.23 -8.92 23.97
CA LEU A 221 -39.47 -7.66 24.12
C LEU A 221 -40.30 -6.56 24.82
N SER A 222 -39.71 -5.93 25.82
CA SER A 222 -40.26 -4.70 26.40
C SER A 222 -40.32 -3.58 25.34
N ALA A 223 -41.20 -2.59 25.53
CA ALA A 223 -41.33 -1.48 24.58
C ALA A 223 -40.02 -0.68 24.37
N GLU A 224 -39.27 -0.44 25.45
CA GLU A 224 -37.95 0.20 25.41
C GLU A 224 -36.92 -0.66 24.67
N SER A 225 -36.94 -1.97 24.91
CA SER A 225 -36.03 -2.95 24.30
C SER A 225 -36.32 -3.12 22.81
N ALA A 226 -37.59 -3.15 22.42
CA ALA A 226 -38.02 -3.20 21.03
C ALA A 226 -37.59 -1.93 20.27
N GLU A 227 -37.86 -0.74 20.81
CA GLU A 227 -37.41 0.54 20.22
C GLU A 227 -35.88 0.58 20.07
N HIS A 228 -35.14 0.16 21.11
CA HIS A 228 -33.67 0.19 21.08
C HIS A 228 -33.06 -0.80 20.08
N LEU A 229 -33.53 -2.04 20.02
CA LEU A 229 -33.03 -3.02 19.05
C LEU A 229 -33.51 -2.74 17.61
N GLY A 230 -34.49 -1.84 17.43
CA GLY A 230 -35.15 -1.60 16.14
C GLY A 230 -36.15 -2.71 15.76
N LEU A 231 -36.71 -3.40 16.75
CA LEU A 231 -37.60 -4.56 16.62
C LEU A 231 -39.05 -4.25 17.03
N THR A 232 -39.90 -5.26 17.08
CA THR A 232 -41.31 -5.17 17.50
C THR A 232 -41.52 -5.85 18.86
N THR A 233 -42.52 -5.41 19.64
CA THR A 233 -42.79 -5.96 20.98
C THR A 233 -43.33 -7.39 20.95
N ASP A 234 -43.78 -7.88 19.80
CA ASP A 234 -44.17 -9.28 19.56
C ASP A 234 -43.03 -10.09 18.90
N THR A 235 -41.78 -9.67 19.08
CA THR A 235 -40.60 -10.52 18.95
C THR A 235 -40.34 -11.21 20.31
N GLY A 236 -40.30 -12.54 20.31
CA GLY A 236 -40.04 -13.34 21.51
C GLY A 236 -38.59 -13.25 21.98
N VAL A 237 -38.35 -13.53 23.26
CA VAL A 237 -37.01 -13.70 23.84
C VAL A 237 -36.82 -15.15 24.27
N ALA A 238 -35.79 -15.78 23.75
CA ALA A 238 -35.40 -17.15 24.10
C ALA A 238 -34.08 -17.16 24.88
N MET A 239 -33.97 -18.11 25.81
CA MET A 239 -32.76 -18.32 26.60
C MET A 239 -31.58 -18.74 25.70
N GLY A 240 -30.50 -17.96 25.70
CA GLY A 240 -29.23 -18.32 25.09
C GLY A 240 -28.29 -18.97 26.11
N GLY A 241 -27.03 -18.51 26.21
CA GLY A 241 -26.06 -19.07 27.17
C GLY A 241 -24.61 -18.61 26.99
N ALA A 242 -23.66 -19.48 27.33
CA ALA A 242 -22.23 -19.17 27.26
C ALA A 242 -21.72 -19.00 25.82
N ASP A 243 -20.87 -18.00 25.59
CA ASP A 243 -20.30 -17.66 24.27
C ASP A 243 -19.61 -18.84 23.57
N THR A 244 -18.70 -19.53 24.25
CA THR A 244 -17.94 -20.62 23.63
C THR A 244 -18.83 -21.83 23.28
N GLN A 245 -19.81 -22.15 24.12
CA GLN A 245 -20.77 -23.23 23.89
C GLN A 245 -21.77 -22.86 22.79
N ALA A 246 -22.16 -21.59 22.67
CA ALA A 246 -22.91 -21.09 21.53
C ALA A 246 -22.08 -21.14 20.23
N ALA A 247 -20.76 -20.88 20.28
CA ALA A 247 -19.88 -21.05 19.14
C ALA A 247 -19.78 -22.52 18.67
N LEU A 248 -19.75 -23.49 19.60
CA LEU A 248 -19.88 -24.92 19.27
C LEU A 248 -21.19 -25.23 18.54
N LEU A 249 -22.32 -24.76 19.08
CA LEU A 249 -23.65 -24.93 18.48
C LEU A 249 -23.73 -24.31 17.08
N GLY A 250 -23.25 -23.08 16.90
CA GLY A 250 -23.19 -22.39 15.61
C GLY A 250 -22.19 -22.99 14.60
N ALA A 251 -21.33 -23.91 15.03
CA ALA A 251 -20.47 -24.72 14.17
C ALA A 251 -20.96 -26.18 14.02
N GLY A 252 -22.10 -26.54 14.61
CA GLY A 252 -22.64 -27.91 14.56
C GLY A 252 -21.90 -28.93 15.43
N VAL A 253 -21.00 -28.49 16.31
CA VAL A 253 -20.20 -29.33 17.22
C VAL A 253 -21.08 -29.76 18.39
N ILE A 254 -21.99 -30.72 18.18
CA ILE A 254 -23.01 -31.16 19.17
C ILE A 254 -23.04 -32.67 19.46
N GLU A 255 -22.13 -33.45 18.85
CA GLU A 255 -22.03 -34.90 19.03
C GLU A 255 -20.91 -35.30 19.99
N THR A 256 -21.05 -36.45 20.67
CA THR A 256 -20.01 -36.99 21.55
C THR A 256 -18.67 -37.11 20.81
N GLY A 257 -17.59 -36.61 21.41
CA GLY A 257 -16.23 -36.59 20.84
C GLY A 257 -15.97 -35.49 19.81
N ALA A 258 -17.02 -34.77 19.34
CA ALA A 258 -16.81 -33.61 18.49
C ALA A 258 -16.09 -32.51 19.30
N THR A 259 -15.10 -31.88 18.68
CA THR A 259 -14.20 -30.94 19.35
C THR A 259 -14.17 -29.59 18.62
N GLY A 260 -14.33 -28.50 19.36
CA GLY A 260 -14.21 -27.14 18.83
C GLY A 260 -13.01 -26.41 19.42
N VAL A 261 -12.24 -25.75 18.56
CA VAL A 261 -11.17 -24.81 18.93
C VAL A 261 -11.73 -23.41 18.75
N VAL A 262 -12.11 -22.76 19.86
CA VAL A 262 -12.81 -21.47 19.84
C VAL A 262 -11.81 -20.32 19.87
N ALA A 263 -11.10 -20.14 18.75
CA ALA A 263 -9.97 -19.23 18.58
C ALA A 263 -10.41 -17.76 18.42
N GLY A 264 -10.85 -17.17 19.54
CA GLY A 264 -11.11 -15.73 19.71
C GLY A 264 -9.94 -15.03 20.42
N THR A 265 -10.25 -14.02 21.26
CA THR A 265 -9.30 -13.35 22.17
C THR A 265 -8.50 -14.34 23.02
N THR A 266 -9.17 -15.39 23.52
CA THR A 266 -8.56 -16.61 24.04
C THR A 266 -8.92 -17.80 23.14
N ALA A 267 -8.28 -18.95 23.35
CA ALA A 267 -8.56 -20.17 22.59
C ALA A 267 -8.80 -21.39 23.52
N PRO A 268 -10.03 -21.58 24.04
CA PRO A 268 -10.45 -22.86 24.60
C PRO A 268 -10.62 -23.94 23.53
N VAL A 269 -10.22 -25.16 23.88
CA VAL A 269 -10.41 -26.40 23.14
C VAL A 269 -11.44 -27.22 23.91
N GLN A 270 -12.64 -27.35 23.37
CA GLN A 270 -13.80 -27.94 24.04
C GLN A 270 -14.24 -29.23 23.34
N ARG A 271 -14.34 -30.34 24.07
CA ARG A 271 -14.82 -31.63 23.57
C ARG A 271 -16.17 -31.99 24.18
N VAL A 272 -17.13 -32.31 23.32
CA VAL A 272 -18.52 -32.60 23.71
C VAL A 272 -18.66 -34.02 24.28
N LEU A 273 -19.41 -34.14 25.37
CA LEU A 273 -19.69 -35.38 26.10
C LEU A 273 -21.19 -35.69 26.16
N ASP A 274 -21.53 -36.96 26.32
CA ASP A 274 -22.88 -37.47 26.63
C ASP A 274 -23.17 -37.62 28.13
N SER A 275 -22.19 -37.29 28.97
CA SER A 275 -22.19 -37.56 30.40
C SER A 275 -21.37 -36.51 31.13
N ALA A 276 -21.79 -36.17 32.36
CA ALA A 276 -21.00 -35.32 33.25
C ALA A 276 -19.72 -36.06 33.69
N GLN A 277 -18.56 -35.52 33.32
CA GLN A 277 -17.25 -36.05 33.69
C GLN A 277 -16.44 -34.94 34.38
N VAL A 278 -15.53 -35.32 35.27
CA VAL A 278 -14.75 -34.38 36.11
C VAL A 278 -13.31 -34.85 36.13
N ASP A 279 -12.40 -33.98 35.71
CA ASP A 279 -10.96 -34.17 35.91
C ASP A 279 -10.56 -33.77 37.34
N THR A 280 -10.29 -34.77 38.19
CA THR A 280 -9.83 -34.51 39.56
C THR A 280 -8.36 -34.06 39.66
N SER A 281 -7.59 -34.11 38.56
CA SER A 281 -6.25 -33.51 38.52
C SER A 281 -6.30 -31.99 38.36
N GLY A 282 -7.38 -31.44 37.81
CA GLY A 282 -7.55 -30.01 37.54
C GLY A 282 -6.72 -29.49 36.37
N ALA A 283 -6.23 -30.38 35.50
CA ALA A 283 -5.62 -30.03 34.22
C ALA A 283 -6.65 -29.49 33.21
N MET A 284 -7.93 -29.85 33.36
CA MET A 284 -9.05 -29.47 32.50
C MET A 284 -10.27 -29.03 33.32
N ILE A 285 -11.08 -28.12 32.77
CA ILE A 285 -12.37 -27.71 33.34
C ILE A 285 -13.52 -28.45 32.67
N ALA A 286 -14.58 -28.78 33.40
CA ALA A 286 -15.81 -29.33 32.83
C ALA A 286 -16.99 -28.38 33.03
N SER A 287 -17.90 -28.32 32.05
CA SER A 287 -19.10 -27.47 32.09
C SER A 287 -20.26 -28.07 31.28
N HIS A 288 -21.47 -27.53 31.41
CA HIS A 288 -22.57 -27.88 30.50
C HIS A 288 -22.32 -27.34 29.09
N HIS A 289 -22.80 -28.05 28.08
CA HIS A 289 -23.00 -27.50 26.74
C HIS A 289 -24.32 -26.71 26.72
N ILE A 290 -24.48 -25.79 25.77
CA ILE A 290 -25.75 -25.08 25.52
C ILE A 290 -26.87 -25.99 24.98
N VAL A 291 -26.60 -27.28 24.77
CA VAL A 291 -27.58 -28.28 24.31
C VAL A 291 -27.97 -29.12 25.53
N PRO A 292 -29.26 -29.16 25.94
CA PRO A 292 -29.69 -29.89 27.13
C PRO A 292 -29.28 -31.38 27.09
N GLY A 293 -28.69 -31.87 28.19
CA GLY A 293 -28.18 -33.24 28.28
C GLY A 293 -26.83 -33.48 27.58
N ARG A 294 -26.07 -32.41 27.29
CA ARG A 294 -24.68 -32.47 26.82
C ARG A 294 -23.76 -31.67 27.75
N TRP A 295 -22.51 -32.11 27.86
CA TRP A 295 -21.45 -31.45 28.62
C TRP A 295 -20.25 -31.19 27.71
N VAL A 296 -19.31 -30.36 28.17
CA VAL A 296 -17.98 -30.23 27.57
C VAL A 296 -16.90 -30.46 28.61
N LEU A 297 -15.83 -31.15 28.19
CA LEU A 297 -14.52 -31.09 28.85
C LEU A 297 -13.65 -30.11 28.06
N GLU A 298 -12.92 -29.25 28.76
CA GLU A 298 -12.21 -28.11 28.17
C GLU A 298 -10.77 -28.02 28.69
N SER A 299 -9.85 -27.83 27.76
CA SER A 299 -8.48 -27.38 28.03
C SER A 299 -8.27 -26.05 27.28
N HIS A 300 -7.36 -25.19 27.72
CA HIS A 300 -7.31 -23.79 27.29
C HIS A 300 -5.90 -23.37 26.86
N CYS A 301 -5.79 -22.68 25.73
CA CYS A 301 -4.51 -22.28 25.13
C CYS A 301 -4.06 -20.85 25.49
N GLY A 302 -4.76 -20.19 26.40
CA GLY A 302 -4.38 -18.88 26.94
C GLY A 302 -4.90 -17.69 26.13
N ALA A 303 -4.22 -16.55 26.27
CA ALA A 303 -4.52 -15.29 25.57
C ALA A 303 -4.05 -15.28 24.11
N MET A 304 -4.33 -16.34 23.36
CA MET A 304 -3.84 -16.60 22.00
C MET A 304 -4.16 -15.46 21.01
N GLY A 305 -5.44 -15.07 20.89
CA GLY A 305 -5.86 -14.03 19.95
C GLY A 305 -5.37 -12.64 20.34
N ASP A 306 -5.38 -12.30 21.63
CA ASP A 306 -4.82 -11.03 22.11
C ASP A 306 -3.29 -10.97 21.89
N SER A 307 -2.58 -12.10 22.01
CA SER A 307 -1.13 -12.20 21.72
C SER A 307 -0.84 -12.03 20.23
N ILE A 308 -1.57 -12.73 19.36
CA ILE A 308 -1.49 -12.57 17.90
C ILE A 308 -1.81 -11.14 17.50
N THR A 309 -2.87 -10.54 18.08
CA THR A 309 -3.26 -9.13 17.85
C THR A 309 -2.16 -8.16 18.25
N THR A 310 -1.50 -8.40 19.38
CA THR A 310 -0.43 -7.54 19.91
C THR A 310 0.80 -7.59 19.01
N ILE A 311 1.28 -8.78 18.64
CA ILE A 311 2.44 -8.91 17.73
C ILE A 311 2.10 -8.42 16.32
N ALA A 312 0.90 -8.68 15.83
CA ALA A 312 0.42 -8.16 14.55
C ALA A 312 0.48 -6.62 14.49
N ARG A 313 0.02 -5.94 15.55
CA ARG A 313 0.08 -4.47 15.65
C ARG A 313 1.51 -3.96 15.85
N LEU A 314 2.38 -4.69 16.54
CA LEU A 314 3.79 -4.34 16.70
C LEU A 314 4.55 -4.39 15.36
N LEU A 315 4.30 -5.42 14.55
CA LEU A 315 4.97 -5.61 13.26
C LEU A 315 4.34 -4.78 12.13
N PHE A 316 3.04 -4.49 12.20
CA PHE A 316 2.28 -3.83 11.13
C PHE A 316 1.41 -2.66 11.64
N PRO A 317 1.97 -1.67 12.39
CA PRO A 317 1.20 -0.67 13.15
C PRO A 317 0.37 0.32 12.32
N ARG A 318 0.64 0.44 11.01
CA ARG A 318 -0.10 1.31 10.08
C ARG A 318 -1.10 0.55 9.18
N HIS A 319 -1.28 -0.75 9.42
CA HIS A 319 -2.07 -1.64 8.58
C HIS A 319 -3.51 -1.73 9.09
N SER A 320 -4.51 -1.63 8.21
CA SER A 320 -5.93 -1.63 8.60
C SER A 320 -6.47 -2.98 9.11
N GLN A 321 -5.81 -4.08 8.73
CA GLN A 321 -6.10 -5.45 9.19
C GLN A 321 -4.80 -6.17 9.59
N PRO A 322 -4.13 -5.77 10.69
CA PRO A 322 -2.78 -6.22 10.99
C PRO A 322 -2.71 -7.73 11.30
N GLU A 323 -3.77 -8.31 11.87
CA GLU A 323 -3.84 -9.74 12.19
C GLU A 323 -3.85 -10.60 10.92
N LEU A 324 -4.55 -10.13 9.86
CA LEU A 324 -4.56 -10.76 8.54
C LEU A 324 -3.20 -10.63 7.84
N ARG A 325 -2.49 -9.51 8.03
CA ARG A 325 -1.09 -9.35 7.57
C ARG A 325 -0.16 -10.35 8.22
N LEU A 326 -0.25 -10.54 9.53
CA LEU A 326 0.60 -11.51 10.24
C LEU A 326 0.36 -12.94 9.74
N LEU A 327 -0.90 -13.33 9.47
CA LEU A 327 -1.20 -14.63 8.86
C LEU A 327 -0.64 -14.75 7.43
N ALA A 328 -0.77 -13.71 6.60
CA ALA A 328 -0.22 -13.68 5.25
C ALA A 328 1.33 -13.73 5.21
N GLU A 329 1.99 -13.24 6.26
CA GLU A 329 3.44 -13.35 6.45
C GLU A 329 3.82 -14.77 6.93
N ALA A 330 3.11 -15.33 7.92
CA ALA A 330 3.32 -16.70 8.38
C ALA A 330 3.19 -17.75 7.24
N ALA A 331 2.29 -17.52 6.29
CA ALA A 331 2.09 -18.37 5.10
C ALA A 331 3.30 -18.41 4.14
N GLN A 332 4.23 -17.45 4.23
CA GLN A 332 5.40 -17.35 3.33
C GLN A 332 6.67 -18.03 3.90
N SER A 333 6.64 -18.50 5.15
CA SER A 333 7.72 -19.25 5.79
C SER A 333 7.55 -20.76 5.59
N GLU A 334 8.66 -21.50 5.57
CA GLU A 334 8.68 -22.95 5.78
C GLU A 334 8.30 -23.36 7.22
N VAL A 335 8.07 -24.67 7.39
CA VAL A 335 7.72 -25.32 8.67
C VAL A 335 8.86 -25.16 9.67
N GLY A 336 8.54 -24.78 10.90
CA GLY A 336 9.54 -24.56 11.96
C GLY A 336 10.34 -23.26 11.81
N ALA A 337 9.89 -22.35 10.93
CA ALA A 337 10.26 -20.93 10.92
C ALA A 337 11.76 -20.63 11.02
N ALA A 338 12.58 -21.19 10.12
CA ALA A 338 14.05 -21.08 10.14
C ALA A 338 14.72 -21.47 11.48
N GLY A 339 14.05 -22.27 12.32
CA GLY A 339 14.48 -22.66 13.67
C GLY A 339 13.98 -21.75 14.80
N MET A 340 13.10 -20.79 14.53
CA MET A 340 12.41 -19.98 15.53
C MET A 340 11.24 -20.75 16.16
N LEU A 341 11.02 -20.60 17.46
CA LEU A 341 9.95 -21.21 18.23
C LEU A 341 9.28 -20.14 19.09
N SER A 342 7.97 -20.24 19.31
CA SER A 342 7.26 -19.36 20.26
C SER A 342 6.40 -20.10 21.26
N THR A 343 6.40 -19.62 22.50
CA THR A 343 5.42 -19.96 23.55
C THR A 343 4.48 -18.80 23.87
N LEU A 344 4.54 -17.70 23.11
CA LEU A 344 3.73 -16.51 23.33
C LEU A 344 2.28 -16.76 22.89
N GLY A 345 1.32 -16.58 23.80
CA GLY A 345 -0.10 -16.89 23.55
C GLY A 345 -0.40 -18.39 23.37
N ALA A 346 0.50 -19.26 23.84
CA ALA A 346 0.50 -20.69 23.57
C ALA A 346 0.56 -21.51 24.87
N GLU A 347 -0.41 -21.27 25.76
CA GLU A 347 -0.48 -21.88 27.09
C GLU A 347 -1.04 -23.32 27.06
N VAL A 348 -0.86 -24.08 28.15
CA VAL A 348 -1.44 -25.42 28.32
C VAL A 348 -2.02 -25.54 29.73
N MET A 349 -3.35 -25.55 29.83
CA MET A 349 -4.11 -25.32 31.06
C MET A 349 -3.71 -26.20 32.27
N ASN A 350 -3.67 -25.59 33.45
CA ASN A 350 -3.75 -26.24 34.76
C ASN A 350 -4.44 -25.27 35.72
N MET A 351 -5.61 -25.63 36.26
CA MET A 351 -6.36 -24.74 37.16
C MET A 351 -5.80 -24.72 38.58
N ARG A 352 -5.07 -25.77 39.00
CA ARG A 352 -4.48 -25.87 40.35
C ARG A 352 -3.14 -25.14 40.44
N GLU A 353 -2.45 -25.00 39.31
CA GLU A 353 -1.18 -24.30 39.17
C GLU A 353 -1.29 -23.26 38.03
N PRO A 354 -2.13 -22.21 38.18
CA PRO A 354 -2.34 -21.21 37.14
C PRO A 354 -1.03 -20.42 36.88
N SER A 355 -0.53 -20.52 35.66
CA SER A 355 0.66 -19.81 35.20
C SER A 355 0.40 -18.31 35.00
N MET A 356 1.40 -17.48 35.31
CA MET A 356 1.44 -16.11 34.80
C MET A 356 1.60 -16.15 33.26
N PRO A 357 0.98 -15.23 32.49
CA PRO A 357 1.04 -15.21 31.02
C PRO A 357 2.39 -14.66 30.53
N VAL A 358 3.44 -15.46 30.72
CA VAL A 358 4.79 -15.22 30.21
C VAL A 358 5.03 -16.19 29.05
N GLY A 359 5.45 -15.66 27.91
CA GLY A 359 5.79 -16.44 26.73
C GLY A 359 6.98 -15.83 26.00
N GLN A 360 7.63 -16.66 25.17
CA GLN A 360 8.92 -16.35 24.58
C GLN A 360 8.88 -16.51 23.05
N ILE A 361 9.85 -15.91 22.36
CA ILE A 361 10.18 -16.19 20.95
C ILE A 361 11.69 -16.42 20.89
N SER A 362 12.14 -17.55 20.36
CA SER A 362 13.57 -17.80 20.14
C SER A 362 14.03 -17.10 18.86
N LEU A 363 14.91 -16.10 19.01
CA LEU A 363 15.53 -15.39 17.90
C LEU A 363 16.99 -15.84 17.75
N SER A 364 17.37 -16.19 16.52
CA SER A 364 18.73 -16.56 16.16
C SER A 364 19.23 -15.65 15.05
N HIS A 365 20.42 -15.07 15.23
CA HIS A 365 21.07 -14.28 14.18
C HIS A 365 21.41 -15.11 12.93
N MET A 366 21.53 -16.43 13.06
CA MET A 366 21.67 -17.35 11.91
C MET A 366 20.36 -17.54 11.13
N SER A 367 19.22 -17.28 11.75
CA SER A 367 17.87 -17.35 11.15
C SER A 367 17.36 -15.98 10.68
N LEU A 368 18.21 -14.95 10.79
CA LEU A 368 17.95 -13.56 10.39
C LEU A 368 19.04 -13.02 9.44
N ALA A 369 20.16 -13.73 9.28
CA ALA A 369 21.20 -13.39 8.31
C ALA A 369 20.69 -13.62 6.89
N ASP A 370 20.98 -12.67 6.01
CA ASP A 370 20.73 -12.72 4.56
C ASP A 370 19.25 -12.87 4.14
N ASP A 371 18.29 -12.69 5.07
CA ASP A 371 16.85 -12.62 4.75
C ASP A 371 16.35 -11.18 4.58
N ALA A 372 15.75 -10.91 3.42
CA ALA A 372 15.13 -9.62 3.09
C ALA A 372 13.75 -9.38 3.74
N ALA A 373 13.09 -10.41 4.29
CA ALA A 373 11.76 -10.28 4.91
C ALA A 373 11.58 -11.17 6.17
N PRO A 374 12.36 -10.95 7.25
CA PRO A 374 12.42 -11.82 8.44
C PRO A 374 11.13 -11.88 9.25
N ASN A 375 10.20 -10.93 9.07
CA ASN A 375 8.92 -10.93 9.75
C ASN A 375 8.08 -12.19 9.43
N ARG A 376 8.27 -12.84 8.27
CA ARG A 376 7.57 -14.08 7.93
C ARG A 376 7.88 -15.24 8.88
N HIS A 377 9.15 -15.37 9.28
CA HIS A 377 9.60 -16.45 10.16
C HIS A 377 9.12 -16.20 11.59
N MET A 378 9.25 -14.97 12.08
CA MET A 378 8.70 -14.58 13.40
C MET A 378 7.17 -14.73 13.47
N ALA A 379 6.44 -14.36 12.41
CA ALA A 379 5.00 -14.59 12.31
C ALA A 379 4.67 -16.09 12.30
N ARG A 380 5.42 -16.91 11.55
CA ARG A 380 5.23 -18.36 11.48
C ARG A 380 5.49 -19.05 12.81
N ALA A 381 6.58 -18.71 13.50
CA ALA A 381 6.92 -19.27 14.81
C ALA A 381 5.84 -19.00 15.87
N LEU A 382 5.19 -17.83 15.82
CA LEU A 382 4.05 -17.50 16.68
C LEU A 382 2.84 -18.39 16.38
N ILE A 383 2.46 -18.50 15.10
CA ILE A 383 1.28 -19.26 14.66
C ILE A 383 1.47 -20.77 14.84
N GLU A 384 2.66 -21.30 14.57
CA GLU A 384 3.02 -22.70 14.85
C GLU A 384 3.06 -22.99 16.36
N GLY A 385 3.59 -22.07 17.17
CA GLY A 385 3.54 -22.17 18.62
C GLY A 385 2.10 -22.25 19.15
N CYS A 386 1.21 -21.41 18.61
CA CYS A 386 -0.22 -21.44 18.91
C CYS A 386 -0.87 -22.78 18.51
N ALA A 387 -0.56 -23.33 17.33
CA ALA A 387 -1.05 -24.63 16.89
C ALA A 387 -0.50 -25.80 17.76
N CYS A 388 0.77 -25.73 18.17
CA CYS A 388 1.37 -26.69 19.10
C CYS A 388 0.72 -26.66 20.48
N ALA A 389 0.30 -25.49 20.97
CA ALA A 389 -0.50 -25.39 22.18
C ALA A 389 -1.89 -26.02 22.02
N VAL A 390 -2.57 -25.86 20.87
CA VAL A 390 -3.83 -26.57 20.60
C VAL A 390 -3.59 -28.08 20.64
N ARG A 391 -2.52 -28.60 20.02
CA ARG A 391 -2.16 -30.03 20.08
C ARG A 391 -1.94 -30.53 21.51
N ALA A 392 -1.16 -29.81 22.32
CA ALA A 392 -0.88 -30.19 23.71
C ALA A 392 -2.12 -30.12 24.62
N ASN A 393 -3.11 -29.27 24.29
CA ASN A 393 -4.40 -29.22 24.97
C ASN A 393 -5.37 -30.31 24.45
N LEU A 394 -5.26 -30.73 23.18
CA LEU A 394 -6.03 -31.81 22.58
C LEU A 394 -5.59 -33.20 23.10
N GLU A 395 -4.29 -33.45 23.17
CA GLU A 395 -3.72 -34.70 23.69
C GLU A 395 -4.18 -34.98 25.14
N LYS A 396 -4.30 -33.94 25.99
CA LYS A 396 -4.92 -34.04 27.33
C LYS A 396 -6.39 -34.47 27.30
N LEU A 397 -7.17 -33.95 26.36
CA LEU A 397 -8.58 -34.31 26.20
C LEU A 397 -8.72 -35.77 25.71
N ASP A 398 -7.79 -36.22 24.86
CA ASP A 398 -7.75 -37.60 24.33
C ASP A 398 -7.45 -38.64 25.43
N GLU A 399 -6.72 -38.28 26.49
CA GLU A 399 -6.50 -39.16 27.67
C GLU A 399 -7.80 -39.48 28.44
N GLN A 400 -8.81 -38.60 28.38
CA GLN A 400 -10.07 -38.74 29.13
C GLN A 400 -11.24 -39.21 28.24
N ALA A 401 -11.40 -38.62 27.05
CA ALA A 401 -12.52 -38.89 26.16
C ALA A 401 -12.09 -38.75 24.70
N ALA A 402 -12.18 -39.82 23.91
CA ALA A 402 -11.71 -39.85 22.52
C ALA A 402 -12.40 -38.80 21.62
N GLY A 403 -11.62 -38.10 20.79
CA GLY A 403 -12.12 -37.22 19.74
C GLY A 403 -12.77 -37.97 18.56
N SER A 404 -13.61 -37.26 17.79
CA SER A 404 -14.24 -37.78 16.57
C SER A 404 -14.15 -36.84 15.36
N THR A 405 -14.25 -35.53 15.58
CA THR A 405 -14.16 -34.46 14.56
C THR A 405 -13.61 -33.19 15.20
N LEU A 406 -12.98 -32.32 14.41
CA LEU A 406 -12.41 -31.05 14.88
C LEU A 406 -12.89 -29.87 14.02
N SER A 407 -13.32 -28.79 14.66
CA SER A 407 -13.68 -27.53 14.00
C SER A 407 -12.94 -26.33 14.58
N LEU A 408 -12.42 -25.45 13.73
CA LEU A 408 -11.81 -24.18 14.10
C LEU A 408 -12.84 -23.05 13.94
N VAL A 409 -13.14 -22.33 15.03
CA VAL A 409 -14.19 -21.31 15.08
C VAL A 409 -13.67 -20.02 15.73
N GLY A 410 -14.39 -18.91 15.59
CA GLY A 410 -13.99 -17.61 16.17
C GLY A 410 -13.11 -16.76 15.24
N GLY A 411 -12.53 -15.68 15.78
CA GLY A 411 -11.88 -14.64 14.98
C GLY A 411 -10.72 -15.12 14.11
N LEU A 412 -9.95 -16.11 14.56
CA LEU A 412 -8.82 -16.66 13.82
C LEU A 412 -9.23 -17.67 12.72
N SER A 413 -10.50 -18.08 12.63
CA SER A 413 -10.99 -18.89 11.50
C SER A 413 -11.24 -18.07 10.22
N ARG A 414 -11.09 -16.73 10.28
CA ARG A 414 -11.35 -15.82 9.15
C ARG A 414 -10.49 -16.10 7.92
N SER A 415 -9.24 -16.55 8.08
CA SER A 415 -8.36 -16.98 6.99
C SER A 415 -7.94 -18.44 7.19
N ASP A 416 -7.85 -19.21 6.10
CA ASP A 416 -7.56 -20.65 6.16
C ASP A 416 -6.10 -20.95 6.56
N VAL A 417 -5.19 -19.96 6.54
CA VAL A 417 -3.77 -20.14 6.90
C VAL A 417 -3.60 -20.76 8.30
N PHE A 418 -4.27 -20.24 9.32
CA PHE A 418 -4.17 -20.80 10.67
C PHE A 418 -4.83 -22.19 10.74
N GLY A 419 -5.95 -22.39 10.05
CA GLY A 419 -6.63 -23.69 9.99
C GLY A 419 -5.79 -24.78 9.31
N GLN A 420 -5.01 -24.43 8.28
CA GLN A 420 -4.13 -25.37 7.59
C GLN A 420 -2.89 -25.70 8.43
N ILE A 421 -2.21 -24.69 8.99
CA ILE A 421 -1.09 -24.91 9.93
C ILE A 421 -1.56 -25.74 11.13
N LEU A 422 -2.78 -25.51 11.62
CA LEU A 422 -3.38 -26.30 12.69
C LEU A 422 -3.65 -27.75 12.27
N ALA A 423 -4.19 -27.99 11.06
CA ALA A 423 -4.39 -29.34 10.52
C ALA A 423 -3.07 -30.10 10.38
N ASP A 424 -2.05 -29.44 9.83
CA ASP A 424 -0.72 -30.00 9.59
C ASP A 424 0.01 -30.33 10.90
N VAL A 425 -0.05 -29.43 11.91
CA VAL A 425 0.52 -29.66 13.25
C VAL A 425 -0.19 -30.77 14.02
N LEU A 426 -1.52 -30.90 13.87
CA LEU A 426 -2.32 -31.95 14.52
C LEU A 426 -2.27 -33.31 13.81
N GLY A 427 -1.94 -33.34 12.51
CA GLY A 427 -2.09 -34.53 11.69
C GLY A 427 -3.55 -34.96 11.49
N THR A 428 -4.51 -34.01 11.56
CA THR A 428 -5.95 -34.29 11.46
C THR A 428 -6.71 -33.17 10.74
N ASP A 429 -7.81 -33.52 10.08
CA ASP A 429 -8.59 -32.59 9.25
C ASP A 429 -9.35 -31.55 10.10
N VAL A 430 -9.20 -30.27 9.76
CA VAL A 430 -9.82 -29.14 10.47
C VAL A 430 -10.99 -28.58 9.65
N THR A 431 -12.20 -28.65 10.18
CA THR A 431 -13.38 -28.02 9.54
C THR A 431 -13.50 -26.55 9.93
N VAL A 432 -13.77 -25.69 8.95
CA VAL A 432 -13.94 -24.24 9.13
C VAL A 432 -15.37 -23.85 8.74
N PRO A 433 -16.17 -23.23 9.63
CA PRO A 433 -17.52 -22.73 9.31
C PRO A 433 -17.52 -21.67 8.19
N ALA A 434 -18.64 -21.55 7.48
CA ALA A 434 -18.82 -20.57 6.40
C ALA A 434 -18.73 -19.11 6.91
N HIS A 435 -19.21 -18.87 8.13
CA HIS A 435 -19.17 -17.57 8.80
C HIS A 435 -18.49 -17.70 10.17
N TYR A 436 -17.55 -16.80 10.48
CA TYR A 436 -16.77 -16.87 11.72
C TYR A 436 -17.57 -16.45 12.98
N ASN A 437 -18.69 -15.73 12.82
CA ASN A 437 -19.58 -15.25 13.89
C ASN A 437 -20.49 -16.38 14.48
N THR A 438 -19.91 -17.57 14.68
CA THR A 438 -20.58 -18.79 15.17
C THR A 438 -21.30 -18.60 16.50
N THR A 439 -20.78 -17.79 17.43
CA THR A 439 -21.45 -17.47 18.70
C THR A 439 -22.85 -16.88 18.49
N GLY A 440 -22.96 -15.88 17.62
CA GLY A 440 -24.25 -15.25 17.29
C GLY A 440 -25.17 -16.19 16.51
N LEU A 441 -24.63 -17.05 15.64
CA LEU A 441 -25.41 -18.07 14.95
C LEU A 441 -25.97 -19.13 15.94
N GLY A 442 -25.17 -19.54 16.93
CA GLY A 442 -25.62 -20.42 18.02
C GLY A 442 -26.73 -19.78 18.85
N ALA A 443 -26.58 -18.51 19.23
CA ALA A 443 -27.64 -17.76 19.89
C ALA A 443 -28.93 -17.71 19.03
N ALA A 444 -28.81 -17.46 17.72
CA ALA A 444 -29.96 -17.45 16.80
C ALA A 444 -30.60 -18.85 16.62
N ILE A 445 -29.84 -19.94 16.76
CA ILE A 445 -30.40 -21.30 16.81
C ILE A 445 -31.23 -21.48 18.09
N CYS A 446 -30.79 -20.99 19.25
CA CYS A 446 -31.61 -20.96 20.48
C CYS A 446 -32.91 -20.14 20.27
N ALA A 447 -32.84 -18.99 19.60
CA ALA A 447 -34.03 -18.22 19.21
C ALA A 447 -34.98 -19.02 18.32
N GLY A 448 -34.45 -19.78 17.34
CA GLY A 448 -35.24 -20.63 16.46
C GLY A 448 -35.89 -21.83 17.15
N VAL A 449 -35.25 -22.41 18.16
CA VAL A 449 -35.87 -23.44 19.01
C VAL A 449 -36.99 -22.83 19.85
N GLY A 450 -36.75 -21.68 20.50
CA GLY A 450 -37.77 -21.00 21.31
C GLY A 450 -38.99 -20.52 20.51
N ALA A 451 -38.77 -20.02 19.29
CA ALA A 451 -39.84 -19.64 18.36
C ALA A 451 -40.56 -20.84 17.70
N GLY A 452 -40.13 -22.09 17.96
CA GLY A 452 -40.69 -23.28 17.33
C GLY A 452 -40.36 -23.43 15.83
N HIS A 453 -39.37 -22.68 15.33
CA HIS A 453 -38.86 -22.79 13.96
C HIS A 453 -38.03 -24.07 13.75
N PHE A 454 -37.34 -24.52 14.80
CA PHE A 454 -36.57 -25.76 14.82
C PHE A 454 -37.16 -26.69 15.88
N ALA A 455 -37.34 -27.97 15.54
CA ALA A 455 -37.90 -28.97 16.45
C ALA A 455 -36.97 -29.31 17.63
N ASP A 456 -35.65 -29.20 17.40
CA ASP A 456 -34.59 -29.30 18.39
C ASP A 456 -33.31 -28.59 17.84
N PHE A 457 -32.25 -28.57 18.64
CA PHE A 457 -30.95 -28.00 18.26
C PHE A 457 -30.30 -28.67 17.05
N ARG A 458 -30.49 -29.98 16.85
CA ARG A 458 -29.94 -30.72 15.70
C ARG A 458 -30.63 -30.30 14.41
N ALA A 459 -31.96 -30.12 14.44
CA ALA A 459 -32.72 -29.58 13.33
C ALA A 459 -32.32 -28.13 13.01
N GLY A 460 -32.01 -27.33 14.04
CA GLY A 460 -31.45 -25.98 13.87
C GLY A 460 -30.10 -25.98 13.17
N CYS A 461 -29.13 -26.75 13.68
CA CYS A 461 -27.81 -26.88 13.04
C CYS A 461 -27.94 -27.33 11.58
N ALA A 462 -28.75 -28.36 11.30
CA ALA A 462 -28.96 -28.89 9.95
C ALA A 462 -29.68 -27.93 8.99
N ALA A 463 -30.28 -26.84 9.48
CA ALA A 463 -30.97 -25.84 8.67
C ALA A 463 -30.12 -24.59 8.36
N VAL A 464 -29.19 -24.20 9.24
CA VAL A 464 -28.46 -22.92 9.11
C VAL A 464 -26.93 -22.99 9.23
N VAL A 465 -26.36 -24.12 9.68
CA VAL A 465 -24.89 -24.27 9.79
C VAL A 465 -24.31 -24.81 8.49
N SER A 466 -23.22 -24.20 8.02
CA SER A 466 -22.48 -24.60 6.83
C SER A 466 -20.97 -24.38 7.02
N SER A 467 -20.14 -25.08 6.24
CA SER A 467 -18.68 -24.97 6.26
C SER A 467 -18.15 -24.22 5.02
N ARG A 468 -17.07 -23.44 5.21
CA ARG A 468 -16.26 -22.88 4.11
C ARG A 468 -15.37 -23.97 3.52
N ALA A 469 -14.69 -24.72 4.40
CA ALA A 469 -13.67 -25.68 4.02
C ALA A 469 -13.56 -26.81 5.06
N THR A 470 -13.00 -27.94 4.64
CA THR A 470 -12.35 -28.91 5.51
C THR A 470 -10.90 -28.96 5.04
N LEU A 471 -9.99 -28.48 5.89
CA LEU A 471 -8.57 -28.34 5.62
C LEU A 471 -7.89 -29.65 6.02
N ALA A 472 -7.41 -30.39 5.02
CA ALA A 472 -6.85 -31.72 5.22
C ALA A 472 -5.37 -31.63 5.63
N ALA A 473 -4.94 -32.47 6.57
CA ALA A 473 -3.56 -32.43 7.08
C ALA A 473 -2.53 -32.90 6.03
N ASN A 474 -1.47 -32.12 5.84
CA ASN A 474 -0.44 -32.40 4.85
C ASN A 474 0.52 -33.53 5.30
N ALA A 475 0.17 -34.75 4.91
CA ALA A 475 0.91 -35.98 5.18
C ALA A 475 2.38 -35.98 4.70
N GLU A 476 2.77 -35.18 3.70
CA GLU A 476 4.17 -35.09 3.26
C GLU A 476 5.05 -34.38 4.30
N SER A 477 4.47 -33.41 5.02
CA SER A 477 5.14 -32.59 6.04
C SER A 477 4.95 -33.08 7.48
N ALA A 478 4.21 -34.18 7.70
CA ALA A 478 3.81 -34.63 9.03
C ALA A 478 5.00 -34.94 9.96
N ALA A 479 6.10 -35.49 9.41
CA ALA A 479 7.31 -35.78 10.18
C ALA A 479 8.05 -34.52 10.66
N ASP A 480 7.99 -33.43 9.88
CA ASP A 480 8.57 -32.15 10.26
C ASP A 480 7.72 -31.46 11.33
N HIS A 481 6.38 -31.54 11.21
CA HIS A 481 5.44 -31.05 12.22
C HIS A 481 5.51 -31.82 13.56
N ASP A 482 5.67 -33.15 13.54
CA ASP A 482 5.95 -33.94 14.75
C ASP A 482 7.30 -33.56 15.37
N THR A 483 8.33 -33.31 14.55
CA THR A 483 9.66 -32.88 15.02
C THR A 483 9.62 -31.48 15.63
N LEU A 484 8.87 -30.57 15.02
CA LEU A 484 8.56 -29.24 15.52
C LEU A 484 7.84 -29.33 16.88
N TYR A 485 6.74 -30.10 16.96
CA TYR A 485 5.95 -30.24 18.19
C TYR A 485 6.79 -30.84 19.34
N ALA A 486 7.52 -31.93 19.10
CA ALA A 486 8.41 -32.54 20.09
C ALA A 486 9.60 -31.64 20.47
N THR A 487 9.91 -30.61 19.70
CA THR A 487 10.93 -29.60 20.03
C THR A 487 10.32 -28.42 20.78
N TRP A 488 9.11 -27.99 20.41
CA TRP A 488 8.31 -26.99 21.09
C TRP A 488 7.96 -27.41 22.52
N GLN A 489 7.51 -28.65 22.75
CA GLN A 489 7.24 -29.19 24.09
C GLN A 489 8.46 -29.05 25.00
N ARG A 490 9.65 -29.47 24.52
CA ARG A 490 10.92 -29.37 25.26
C ARG A 490 11.35 -27.93 25.51
N TYR A 491 11.12 -27.02 24.55
CA TYR A 491 11.41 -25.60 24.72
C TYR A 491 10.51 -24.95 25.78
N ARG A 492 9.20 -25.22 25.73
CA ARG A 492 8.21 -24.82 26.74
C ARG A 492 8.55 -25.33 28.14
N GLU A 493 8.91 -26.61 28.26
CA GLU A 493 9.24 -27.23 29.56
C GLU A 493 10.53 -26.69 30.15
N ALA A 494 11.56 -26.45 29.32
CA ALA A 494 12.77 -25.75 29.74
C ALA A 494 12.47 -24.29 30.15
N GLY A 495 11.54 -23.63 29.47
CA GLY A 495 11.02 -22.30 29.81
C GLY A 495 10.43 -22.26 31.21
N ALA A 496 9.36 -23.03 31.43
CA ALA A 496 8.62 -23.08 32.69
C ALA A 496 9.49 -23.50 33.89
N ALA A 497 10.47 -24.38 33.67
CA ALA A 497 11.38 -24.85 34.71
C ALA A 497 12.55 -23.91 35.03
N SER A 498 12.81 -22.86 34.25
CA SER A 498 14.03 -22.05 34.44
C SER A 498 13.95 -20.56 34.10
N THR A 499 13.39 -20.17 32.95
CA THR A 499 13.37 -18.78 32.50
C THR A 499 12.08 -18.06 32.86
N ASP A 500 10.95 -18.75 32.85
CA ASP A 500 9.66 -18.13 33.18
C ASP A 500 9.56 -17.70 34.66
N PRO A 501 10.08 -18.44 35.66
CA PRO A 501 10.16 -17.94 37.05
C PRO A 501 11.02 -16.68 37.19
N VAL A 502 12.15 -16.61 36.48
CA VAL A 502 13.05 -15.44 36.47
C VAL A 502 12.41 -14.26 35.74
N ALA A 503 11.64 -14.52 34.69
CA ALA A 503 10.83 -13.52 34.02
C ALA A 503 9.69 -13.03 34.93
N VAL A 504 9.02 -13.90 35.69
CA VAL A 504 8.00 -13.52 36.68
C VAL A 504 8.61 -12.65 37.78
N ASP A 505 9.77 -12.98 38.33
CA ASP A 505 10.52 -12.13 39.28
C ASP A 505 10.85 -10.74 38.70
N HIS A 506 10.96 -10.62 37.37
CA HIS A 506 11.24 -9.37 36.65
C HIS A 506 9.97 -8.62 36.21
N VAL A 507 8.87 -9.35 35.98
CA VAL A 507 7.57 -8.86 35.53
C VAL A 507 6.71 -8.42 36.71
N LEU A 508 6.74 -9.09 37.87
CA LEU A 508 6.00 -8.65 39.06
C LEU A 508 6.33 -7.18 39.46
N PRO A 509 7.60 -6.72 39.42
CA PRO A 509 7.96 -5.32 39.63
C PRO A 509 7.72 -4.38 38.42
N ARG A 510 7.23 -4.89 37.27
CA ARG A 510 7.08 -4.17 35.98
C ARG A 510 5.71 -4.23 35.33
N VAL A 511 4.80 -5.10 35.77
CA VAL A 511 3.35 -4.82 35.71
C VAL A 511 3.05 -3.50 36.46
N LEU A 512 3.98 -3.09 37.33
CA LEU A 512 4.04 -1.79 38.00
C LEU A 512 4.84 -0.69 37.23
N LYS A 513 5.36 -0.89 35.99
CA LYS A 513 6.21 0.08 35.21
C LYS A 513 6.55 -0.28 33.72
N GLU A 514 6.42 0.69 32.80
CA GLU A 514 6.41 0.58 31.30
C GLU A 514 7.79 0.57 30.55
N PRO A 515 7.96 -0.07 29.34
CA PRO A 515 9.20 -0.06 28.48
C PRO A 515 9.08 -0.13 26.89
N GLU A 516 10.18 0.09 26.10
CA GLU A 516 10.33 -0.10 24.59
C GLU A 516 11.81 -0.44 24.08
N GLN A 517 12.07 -0.82 22.77
CA GLN A 517 13.39 -1.28 22.14
C GLN A 517 13.61 -1.15 20.56
N SER A 518 14.75 -1.60 19.92
CA SER A 518 15.14 -1.51 18.44
C SER A 518 16.29 -2.49 17.88
N GLY A 519 16.72 -2.51 16.55
CA GLY A 519 17.51 -3.59 15.78
C GLY A 519 18.64 -3.29 14.66
N ALA A 520 19.02 -4.20 13.67
CA ALA A 520 20.21 -4.15 12.66
C ALA A 520 20.23 -5.04 11.29
N ILE A 521 21.31 -5.11 10.38
CA ILE A 521 21.34 -5.45 8.85
C ILE A 521 22.48 -6.40 8.15
N ALA A 522 22.76 -6.42 6.76
CA ALA A 522 23.30 -7.56 5.83
C ALA A 522 24.52 -7.44 4.72
N ASN A 523 24.48 -7.99 3.43
CA ASN A 523 25.58 -8.75 2.62
C ASN A 523 25.90 -8.56 1.01
N GLN A 524 26.60 -9.49 0.23
CA GLN A 524 27.19 -9.44 -1.22
C GLN A 524 27.07 -10.75 -2.18
N GLY A 525 27.54 -11.08 -3.47
CA GLY A 525 28.60 -10.74 -4.54
C GLY A 525 28.54 -11.40 -6.04
N ALA A 526 29.62 -11.51 -6.92
CA ALA A 526 29.81 -11.16 -8.42
C ALA A 526 29.97 -12.10 -9.75
N LEU A 527 29.86 -11.58 -11.05
CA LEU A 527 29.97 -12.14 -12.50
C LEU A 527 30.34 -11.20 -13.79
N ALA A 528 29.70 -11.23 -15.03
CA ALA A 528 30.00 -10.43 -16.33
C ALA A 528 28.85 -10.11 -17.41
N ALA A 529 28.81 -8.95 -18.18
CA ALA A 529 27.70 -8.49 -19.11
C ALA A 529 27.90 -7.41 -20.26
N LEU A 530 26.89 -7.19 -21.15
CA LEU A 530 26.67 -6.00 -22.05
C LEU A 530 25.25 -5.39 -21.88
N VAL A 531 25.14 -4.06 -21.91
CA VAL A 531 23.89 -3.27 -21.79
C VAL A 531 23.74 -2.23 -22.92
N SER A 532 22.63 -2.28 -23.67
CA SER A 532 22.21 -1.30 -24.70
C SER A 532 20.87 -0.60 -24.42
N ALA A 533 20.12 -1.07 -23.41
CA ALA A 533 19.04 -0.29 -22.81
C ALA A 533 19.56 1.03 -22.19
N ALA A 534 18.68 2.00 -21.96
CA ALA A 534 18.99 3.06 -20.99
C ALA A 534 19.07 2.43 -19.58
N PHE A 535 20.08 2.79 -18.80
CA PHE A 535 20.39 2.14 -17.52
C PHE A 535 21.09 3.15 -16.61
N ASP A 536 20.70 3.19 -15.34
CA ASP A 536 21.22 4.18 -14.39
C ASP A 536 22.65 3.87 -13.92
N ALA A 537 23.34 4.90 -13.42
CA ALA A 537 24.72 4.82 -12.99
C ALA A 537 24.94 3.85 -11.82
N ASP A 538 23.97 3.72 -10.92
CA ASP A 538 24.08 2.89 -9.71
C ASP A 538 23.80 1.42 -10.01
N SER A 539 22.79 1.09 -10.82
CA SER A 539 22.58 -0.27 -11.34
C SER A 539 23.74 -0.69 -12.25
N LEU A 540 24.35 0.23 -13.02
CA LEU A 540 25.59 -0.05 -13.74
C LEU A 540 26.78 -0.26 -12.80
N ALA A 541 26.88 0.47 -11.69
CA ALA A 541 27.96 0.32 -10.70
C ALA A 541 27.81 -0.97 -9.88
N HIS A 542 26.60 -1.28 -9.41
CA HIS A 542 26.27 -2.48 -8.66
C HIS A 542 26.32 -3.73 -9.55
N LEU A 543 25.84 -3.63 -10.81
CA LEU A 543 26.20 -4.63 -11.79
C LEU A 543 27.72 -4.72 -11.91
N ARG A 544 28.51 -3.64 -12.02
CA ARG A 544 29.99 -3.69 -12.14
C ARG A 544 30.74 -4.31 -10.95
N GLU A 545 30.29 -4.07 -9.72
CA GLU A 545 30.76 -4.84 -8.55
C GLU A 545 30.58 -6.34 -8.79
N HIS A 546 29.51 -6.68 -9.50
CA HIS A 546 29.12 -8.01 -9.91
C HIS A 546 29.39 -8.35 -11.39
N MET A 547 30.28 -7.67 -12.13
CA MET A 547 30.08 -7.21 -13.54
C MET A 547 31.32 -6.75 -14.32
N ASP A 548 31.86 -7.51 -15.29
CA ASP A 548 32.45 -6.83 -16.48
C ASP A 548 31.33 -6.26 -17.37
N VAL A 549 30.86 -5.04 -17.10
CA VAL A 549 29.73 -4.40 -17.81
C VAL A 549 30.21 -3.42 -18.88
N ASP A 550 30.00 -3.79 -20.14
CA ASP A 550 30.01 -2.85 -21.26
C ASP A 550 28.64 -2.16 -21.38
N TYR A 551 28.60 -0.84 -21.58
CA TYR A 551 27.37 -0.03 -21.63
C TYR A 551 27.40 0.92 -22.83
N LYS A 552 26.35 0.88 -23.65
CA LYS A 552 26.17 1.68 -24.87
C LYS A 552 24.68 1.89 -25.15
N SER A 553 24.02 2.76 -24.38
CA SER A 553 22.58 2.99 -24.51
C SER A 553 22.19 3.49 -25.90
N PHE A 554 21.13 2.91 -26.48
CA PHE A 554 20.59 3.35 -27.78
C PHE A 554 20.18 4.84 -27.79
N ARG A 555 19.86 5.42 -26.62
CA ARG A 555 19.54 6.85 -26.46
C ARG A 555 20.78 7.76 -26.53
N GLU A 556 21.97 7.21 -26.31
CA GLU A 556 23.26 7.93 -26.36
C GLU A 556 23.99 7.72 -27.69
N VAL A 557 23.85 6.54 -28.29
CA VAL A 557 24.48 6.21 -29.59
C VAL A 557 23.55 6.38 -30.80
N HIS A 558 22.30 6.79 -30.56
CA HIS A 558 21.23 7.01 -31.54
C HIS A 558 21.08 5.89 -32.58
N ARG A 559 21.32 4.63 -32.17
CA ARG A 559 21.38 3.46 -33.04
C ARG A 559 20.79 2.23 -32.36
N LEU A 560 19.97 1.50 -33.12
CA LEU A 560 19.36 0.22 -32.77
C LEU A 560 20.18 -0.91 -33.41
N LEU A 561 20.39 -2.01 -32.68
CA LEU A 561 21.14 -3.19 -33.14
C LEU A 561 20.20 -4.28 -33.70
N THR A 562 20.53 -4.78 -34.89
CA THR A 562 19.81 -5.88 -35.55
C THR A 562 20.79 -6.80 -36.28
N GLY A 563 20.50 -8.10 -36.38
CA GLY A 563 21.22 -9.01 -37.28
C GLY A 563 22.75 -8.99 -37.11
N PRO A 564 23.55 -8.82 -38.19
CA PRO A 564 25.02 -8.91 -38.11
C PRO A 564 25.70 -7.92 -37.15
N ASP A 565 25.15 -6.72 -36.95
CA ASP A 565 25.70 -5.74 -36.00
C ASP A 565 25.46 -6.17 -34.55
N LEU A 566 24.31 -6.77 -34.25
CA LEU A 566 24.00 -7.31 -32.93
C LEU A 566 24.95 -8.48 -32.58
N VAL A 567 25.15 -9.41 -33.53
CA VAL A 567 26.10 -10.54 -33.38
C VAL A 567 27.52 -10.04 -33.09
N LYS A 568 27.95 -9.01 -33.81
CA LYS A 568 29.27 -8.39 -33.62
C LYS A 568 29.41 -7.70 -32.25
N ALA A 569 28.34 -7.09 -31.73
CA ALA A 569 28.34 -6.43 -30.42
C ALA A 569 28.36 -7.43 -29.24
N LEU A 570 27.70 -8.58 -29.37
CA LEU A 570 27.51 -9.57 -28.29
C LEU A 570 28.55 -10.69 -28.23
N THR A 571 29.49 -10.75 -29.17
CA THR A 571 30.55 -11.76 -29.19
C THR A 571 31.35 -11.76 -27.87
N GLY A 572 31.33 -12.89 -27.14
CA GLY A 572 32.06 -13.07 -25.87
C GLY A 572 31.33 -12.61 -24.60
N LYS A 573 30.11 -12.08 -24.68
CA LYS A 573 29.33 -11.60 -23.51
C LYS A 573 28.25 -12.61 -23.09
N GLN A 574 28.12 -12.83 -21.78
CA GLN A 574 27.20 -13.84 -21.20
C GLN A 574 25.79 -13.28 -20.96
N VAL A 575 25.66 -11.98 -20.76
CA VAL A 575 24.39 -11.27 -20.54
C VAL A 575 24.23 -10.17 -21.58
N PHE A 576 23.03 -10.06 -22.15
CA PHE A 576 22.58 -8.91 -22.94
C PHE A 576 21.41 -8.23 -22.25
N VAL A 577 21.40 -6.89 -22.19
CA VAL A 577 20.27 -6.10 -21.67
C VAL A 577 19.86 -5.06 -22.71
N THR A 578 18.60 -5.07 -23.15
CA THR A 578 18.10 -4.22 -24.25
C THR A 578 16.71 -3.64 -23.98
N GLU A 579 16.44 -2.44 -24.51
CA GLU A 579 15.11 -1.81 -24.51
C GLU A 579 14.46 -1.79 -25.91
N VAL A 580 15.23 -1.90 -27.01
CA VAL A 580 14.71 -1.72 -28.39
C VAL A 580 15.31 -2.65 -29.46
N ASP A 581 16.42 -3.33 -29.19
CA ASP A 581 17.16 -4.09 -30.20
C ASP A 581 16.41 -5.36 -30.61
N ILE A 582 16.50 -5.74 -31.89
CA ILE A 582 15.78 -6.89 -32.42
C ILE A 582 16.61 -8.17 -32.23
N VAL A 583 16.13 -9.07 -31.37
CA VAL A 583 16.76 -10.37 -31.10
C VAL A 583 15.99 -11.46 -31.83
N ASP A 584 16.55 -11.93 -32.95
CA ASP A 584 15.98 -12.97 -33.81
C ASP A 584 16.75 -14.31 -33.76
N ALA A 585 16.17 -15.36 -34.35
CA ALA A 585 16.74 -16.70 -34.35
C ALA A 585 18.10 -16.83 -35.09
N ASP A 586 18.35 -16.03 -36.13
CA ASP A 586 19.60 -16.08 -36.90
C ASP A 586 20.74 -15.35 -36.16
N ALA A 587 20.44 -14.35 -35.33
CA ALA A 587 21.40 -13.74 -34.41
C ALA A 587 21.79 -14.68 -33.26
N LEU A 588 20.81 -15.35 -32.62
CA LEU A 588 21.04 -16.27 -31.50
C LEU A 588 21.89 -17.50 -31.90
N ALA A 589 21.73 -17.98 -33.13
CA ALA A 589 22.53 -19.06 -33.72
C ALA A 589 24.03 -18.73 -33.85
N GLN A 590 24.41 -17.45 -33.79
CA GLN A 590 25.79 -16.97 -33.95
C GLN A 590 26.44 -16.52 -32.64
N LEU A 591 25.73 -16.63 -31.50
CA LEU A 591 26.14 -16.09 -30.20
C LEU A 591 26.26 -17.18 -29.11
N PRO A 592 27.22 -18.12 -29.19
CA PRO A 592 27.30 -19.29 -28.29
C PRO A 592 27.65 -18.96 -26.83
N ASP A 593 28.26 -17.80 -26.57
CA ASP A 593 28.60 -17.36 -25.21
C ASP A 593 27.41 -16.74 -24.47
N LEU A 594 26.38 -16.29 -25.19
CA LEU A 594 25.21 -15.64 -24.61
C LEU A 594 24.41 -16.65 -23.77
N ARG A 595 24.23 -16.33 -22.48
CA ARG A 595 23.49 -17.12 -21.49
C ARG A 595 22.14 -16.49 -21.14
N VAL A 596 22.05 -15.16 -21.08
CA VAL A 596 20.83 -14.45 -20.65
C VAL A 596 20.55 -13.26 -21.56
N VAL A 597 19.28 -13.05 -21.91
CA VAL A 597 18.76 -11.79 -22.47
C VAL A 597 17.84 -11.17 -21.43
N ALA A 598 17.90 -9.85 -21.25
CA ALA A 598 16.96 -9.11 -20.41
C ALA A 598 16.34 -7.97 -21.21
N ALA A 599 15.01 -7.96 -21.28
CA ALA A 599 14.24 -6.92 -21.94
C ALA A 599 13.77 -5.87 -20.92
N CYS A 600 14.16 -4.61 -21.11
CA CYS A 600 13.73 -3.48 -20.28
C CYS A 600 12.28 -3.03 -20.62
N ARG A 601 11.34 -3.98 -20.64
CA ARG A 601 9.92 -3.80 -20.98
C ARG A 601 9.02 -4.68 -20.12
N GLY A 602 7.71 -4.38 -20.12
CA GLY A 602 6.66 -5.28 -19.64
C GLY A 602 6.39 -6.42 -20.62
N ASP A 603 6.17 -6.08 -21.90
CA ASP A 603 6.12 -7.05 -23.01
C ASP A 603 7.45 -6.97 -23.81
N ALA A 604 8.17 -8.08 -23.95
CA ALA A 604 9.42 -8.13 -24.73
C ALA A 604 9.19 -8.29 -26.24
N VAL A 605 8.34 -7.43 -26.85
CA VAL A 605 7.94 -7.54 -28.27
C VAL A 605 9.10 -7.49 -29.27
N ASN A 606 10.28 -7.00 -28.86
CA ASN A 606 11.51 -6.93 -29.64
C ASN A 606 12.40 -8.20 -29.56
N VAL A 607 12.01 -9.20 -28.76
CA VAL A 607 12.77 -10.46 -28.56
C VAL A 607 11.94 -11.66 -29.01
N ASP A 608 12.51 -12.52 -29.85
CA ASP A 608 11.92 -13.82 -30.18
C ASP A 608 12.07 -14.80 -29.00
N VAL A 609 11.09 -14.76 -28.09
CA VAL A 609 11.05 -15.60 -26.88
C VAL A 609 10.98 -17.10 -27.23
N ASP A 610 10.36 -17.47 -28.36
CA ASP A 610 10.32 -18.87 -28.82
C ASP A 610 11.72 -19.34 -29.25
N ALA A 611 12.46 -18.50 -30.00
CA ALA A 611 13.85 -18.80 -30.37
C ALA A 611 14.77 -18.84 -29.13
N CYS A 612 14.69 -17.86 -28.21
CA CYS A 612 15.43 -17.90 -26.95
C CYS A 612 15.16 -19.20 -26.17
N THR A 613 13.91 -19.69 -26.17
CA THR A 613 13.54 -20.98 -25.54
C THR A 613 14.16 -22.19 -26.25
N ALA A 614 14.24 -22.16 -27.59
CA ALA A 614 14.90 -23.19 -28.39
C ALA A 614 16.41 -23.27 -28.11
N PHE A 615 17.07 -22.12 -27.90
CA PHE A 615 18.48 -22.02 -27.46
C PHE A 615 18.67 -22.15 -25.94
N GLY A 616 17.61 -22.36 -25.13
CA GLY A 616 17.72 -22.48 -23.67
C GLY A 616 18.25 -21.21 -22.97
N ILE A 617 17.99 -20.03 -23.55
CA ILE A 617 18.37 -18.71 -23.03
C ILE A 617 17.15 -18.16 -22.27
N PRO A 618 17.20 -17.96 -20.94
CA PRO A 618 16.17 -17.21 -20.23
C PRO A 618 16.11 -15.75 -20.73
N VAL A 619 14.89 -15.31 -20.99
CA VAL A 619 14.52 -13.92 -21.28
C VAL A 619 13.94 -13.30 -20.02
N LEU A 620 14.77 -12.56 -19.29
CA LEU A 620 14.32 -11.72 -18.18
C LEU A 620 13.52 -10.53 -18.72
N PHE A 621 12.63 -9.96 -17.91
CA PHE A 621 11.93 -8.72 -18.27
C PHE A 621 11.71 -7.78 -17.07
N ALA A 622 11.20 -6.58 -17.31
CA ALA A 622 11.02 -5.51 -16.32
C ALA A 622 9.53 -5.19 -16.06
N PRO A 623 8.77 -6.10 -15.42
CA PRO A 623 7.36 -5.91 -15.13
C PRO A 623 7.15 -4.69 -14.22
N GLY A 624 6.33 -3.74 -14.66
CA GLY A 624 6.00 -2.56 -13.86
C GLY A 624 7.11 -1.50 -13.75
N ARG A 625 8.13 -1.48 -14.64
CA ARG A 625 9.17 -0.43 -14.68
C ARG A 625 8.63 1.02 -14.65
N ASN A 626 7.41 1.21 -15.15
CA ASN A 626 6.72 2.50 -15.24
C ASN A 626 5.59 2.64 -14.21
N ALA A 627 5.38 1.69 -13.30
CA ALA A 627 4.27 1.72 -12.34
C ALA A 627 4.35 2.91 -11.38
N VAL A 628 5.57 3.38 -11.07
CA VAL A 628 5.83 4.61 -10.32
C VAL A 628 5.28 5.82 -11.09
N ALA A 629 5.82 6.10 -12.28
CA ALA A 629 5.43 7.23 -13.13
C ALA A 629 3.92 7.25 -13.49
N VAL A 630 3.36 6.09 -13.86
CA VAL A 630 1.92 5.98 -14.18
C VAL A 630 1.07 6.26 -12.95
N ALA A 631 1.53 5.85 -11.75
CA ALA A 631 0.83 6.15 -10.51
C ALA A 631 0.93 7.63 -10.10
N ASP A 632 2.08 8.28 -10.31
CA ASP A 632 2.25 9.71 -10.08
C ASP A 632 1.33 10.53 -10.99
N LEU A 633 1.26 10.22 -12.29
CA LEU A 633 0.33 10.91 -13.20
C LEU A 633 -1.14 10.61 -12.86
N THR A 634 -1.46 9.37 -12.45
CA THR A 634 -2.82 9.00 -12.00
C THR A 634 -3.26 9.83 -10.78
N VAL A 635 -2.40 9.98 -9.77
CA VAL A 635 -2.69 10.81 -8.59
C VAL A 635 -2.72 12.30 -8.95
N GLY A 636 -1.83 12.74 -9.86
CA GLY A 636 -1.84 14.08 -10.44
C GLY A 636 -3.16 14.41 -11.15
N PHE A 637 -3.71 13.48 -11.93
CA PHE A 637 -5.02 13.60 -12.56
C PHE A 637 -6.17 13.63 -11.56
N ILE A 638 -6.17 12.75 -10.55
CA ILE A 638 -7.15 12.75 -9.46
C ILE A 638 -7.18 14.14 -8.78
N LEU A 639 -6.01 14.71 -8.48
CA LEU A 639 -5.88 16.05 -7.89
C LEU A 639 -6.29 17.17 -8.86
N ALA A 640 -5.88 17.10 -10.12
CA ALA A 640 -6.19 18.11 -11.13
C ALA A 640 -7.69 18.20 -11.45
N LEU A 641 -8.38 17.05 -11.52
CA LEU A 641 -9.84 16.97 -11.64
C LEU A 641 -10.52 17.48 -10.36
N ALA A 642 -10.13 16.95 -9.19
CA ALA A 642 -10.71 17.35 -7.90
C ALA A 642 -10.63 18.87 -7.68
N ARG A 643 -9.52 19.50 -8.08
CA ARG A 643 -9.25 20.92 -7.89
C ARG A 643 -9.56 21.79 -9.12
N LYS A 644 -10.10 21.21 -10.20
CA LYS A 644 -10.41 21.88 -11.48
C LYS A 644 -9.26 22.71 -12.06
N LEU A 645 -8.02 22.21 -11.96
CA LEU A 645 -6.82 23.00 -12.26
C LEU A 645 -6.76 23.57 -13.69
N PRO A 646 -7.08 22.81 -14.76
CA PRO A 646 -7.07 23.36 -16.12
C PRO A 646 -8.05 24.52 -16.28
N ALA A 647 -9.32 24.31 -15.91
CA ALA A 647 -10.35 25.35 -15.97
C ALA A 647 -10.04 26.58 -15.10
N ALA A 648 -9.27 26.42 -14.01
CA ALA A 648 -8.82 27.53 -13.17
C ALA A 648 -7.68 28.33 -13.81
N ILE A 649 -6.77 27.67 -14.54
CA ILE A 649 -5.72 28.32 -15.35
C ILE A 649 -6.37 29.07 -16.53
N ASP A 650 -7.25 28.40 -17.27
CA ASP A 650 -7.97 28.97 -18.42
C ASP A 650 -8.83 30.17 -18.02
N PHE A 651 -9.47 30.12 -16.84
CA PHE A 651 -10.22 31.25 -16.30
C PHE A 651 -9.35 32.50 -16.13
N LEU A 652 -8.12 32.35 -15.60
CA LEU A 652 -7.19 33.47 -15.44
C LEU A 652 -6.59 33.96 -16.76
N GLY A 653 -6.64 33.14 -17.82
CA GLY A 653 -6.27 33.51 -19.18
C GLY A 653 -7.29 34.35 -19.95
N GLN A 654 -8.49 34.59 -19.41
CA GLN A 654 -9.55 35.34 -20.09
C GLN A 654 -9.27 36.85 -20.13
N ASP A 655 -9.41 37.48 -21.31
CA ASP A 655 -9.15 38.92 -21.54
C ASP A 655 -9.89 39.89 -20.59
N ASP A 656 -11.02 39.48 -20.01
CA ASP A 656 -11.83 40.28 -19.09
C ASP A 656 -11.52 40.04 -17.58
N VAL A 657 -10.57 39.16 -17.28
CA VAL A 657 -9.98 38.98 -15.94
C VAL A 657 -8.87 40.01 -15.71
N THR A 658 -9.30 41.24 -15.42
CA THR A 658 -8.40 42.37 -15.16
C THR A 658 -7.99 42.48 -13.69
N ALA A 659 -6.80 43.01 -13.45
CA ALA A 659 -6.27 43.22 -12.09
C ALA A 659 -7.25 44.05 -11.23
N GLY A 660 -7.58 43.55 -10.04
CA GLY A 660 -8.54 44.19 -9.12
C GLY A 660 -10.02 43.89 -9.43
N ASN A 661 -10.35 43.11 -10.46
CA ASN A 661 -11.73 42.73 -10.78
C ASN A 661 -12.29 41.70 -9.76
N MET A 662 -12.74 42.20 -8.62
CA MET A 662 -13.34 41.37 -7.56
C MET A 662 -14.67 40.70 -7.99
N GLY A 663 -15.31 41.18 -9.06
CA GLY A 663 -16.45 40.50 -9.67
C GLY A 663 -16.04 39.17 -10.32
N LYS A 664 -14.95 39.18 -11.11
CA LYS A 664 -14.35 37.95 -11.67
C LYS A 664 -13.80 37.03 -10.58
N MET A 665 -13.19 37.55 -9.52
CA MET A 665 -12.81 36.70 -8.38
C MET A 665 -14.03 36.04 -7.71
N GLY A 666 -15.13 36.77 -7.52
CA GLY A 666 -16.39 36.18 -7.01
C GLY A 666 -16.97 35.10 -7.95
N GLN A 667 -16.87 35.30 -9.25
CA GLN A 667 -17.23 34.28 -10.25
C GLN A 667 -16.32 33.04 -10.14
N ALA A 668 -15.00 33.23 -10.04
CA ALA A 668 -14.02 32.15 -9.85
C ALA A 668 -14.36 31.31 -8.62
N PHE A 669 -14.57 31.94 -7.46
CA PHE A 669 -14.98 31.26 -6.22
C PHE A 669 -16.26 30.42 -6.37
N SER A 670 -17.21 30.83 -7.22
CA SER A 670 -18.47 30.12 -7.43
C SER A 670 -18.41 29.02 -8.51
N GLN A 671 -17.51 29.11 -9.49
CA GLN A 671 -17.45 28.17 -10.62
C GLN A 671 -16.34 27.13 -10.46
N LEU A 672 -15.21 27.54 -9.88
CA LEU A 672 -14.00 26.74 -9.73
C LEU A 672 -13.88 26.06 -8.36
N GLN A 673 -14.97 26.01 -7.58
CA GLN A 673 -14.99 25.25 -6.33
C GLN A 673 -14.74 23.76 -6.62
N GLY A 674 -13.67 23.23 -6.03
CA GLY A 674 -13.25 21.84 -6.13
C GLY A 674 -13.56 21.02 -4.87
N ARG A 675 -13.04 19.80 -4.83
CA ARG A 675 -13.05 18.85 -3.71
C ARG A 675 -11.64 18.58 -3.20
N GLU A 676 -11.54 18.06 -1.99
CA GLU A 676 -10.33 17.47 -1.41
C GLU A 676 -10.45 15.94 -1.36
N LEU A 677 -9.31 15.24 -1.26
CA LEU A 677 -9.27 13.76 -1.19
C LEU A 677 -9.44 13.22 0.24
N TRP A 678 -9.34 14.09 1.25
CA TRP A 678 -9.48 13.74 2.66
C TRP A 678 -10.82 13.03 2.91
N HIS A 679 -10.78 11.80 3.41
CA HIS A 679 -11.94 10.93 3.59
C HIS A 679 -12.86 10.88 2.36
N LYS A 680 -12.27 10.72 1.16
CA LYS A 680 -12.96 10.29 -0.06
C LYS A 680 -12.71 8.80 -0.30
N THR A 681 -13.63 8.17 -1.01
CA THR A 681 -13.50 6.76 -1.41
C THR A 681 -12.97 6.70 -2.83
N ILE A 682 -11.88 5.97 -3.07
CA ILE A 682 -11.22 5.86 -4.36
C ILE A 682 -11.17 4.39 -4.77
N GLY A 683 -11.80 4.08 -5.90
CA GLY A 683 -11.92 2.74 -6.46
C GLY A 683 -10.84 2.45 -7.50
N LEU A 684 -10.03 1.43 -7.25
CA LEU A 684 -9.01 0.93 -8.17
C LEU A 684 -9.49 -0.37 -8.81
N VAL A 685 -9.69 -0.36 -10.12
CA VAL A 685 -10.07 -1.55 -10.90
C VAL A 685 -8.79 -2.25 -11.36
N GLY A 686 -8.46 -3.36 -10.70
CA GLY A 686 -7.18 -4.08 -10.85
C GLY A 686 -6.11 -3.62 -9.86
N LEU A 687 -5.49 -4.58 -9.16
CA LEU A 687 -4.40 -4.36 -8.18
C LEU A 687 -3.11 -5.05 -8.65
N GLY A 688 -2.76 -4.80 -9.91
CA GLY A 688 -1.43 -5.06 -10.47
C GLY A 688 -0.38 -4.07 -9.96
N ALA A 689 0.79 -4.03 -10.61
CA ALA A 689 1.90 -3.15 -10.20
C ALA A 689 1.50 -1.66 -10.12
N VAL A 690 0.80 -1.15 -11.15
CA VAL A 690 0.31 0.24 -11.18
C VAL A 690 -0.71 0.49 -10.06
N GLY A 691 -1.73 -0.37 -9.91
CA GLY A 691 -2.75 -0.22 -8.88
C GLY A 691 -2.17 -0.20 -7.45
N ARG A 692 -1.13 -1.02 -7.18
CA ARG A 692 -0.42 -1.01 -5.88
C ARG A 692 0.40 0.26 -5.69
N ALA A 693 1.06 0.76 -6.73
CA ALA A 693 1.81 2.02 -6.70
C ALA A 693 0.91 3.25 -6.54
N VAL A 694 -0.32 3.22 -7.08
CA VAL A 694 -1.37 4.22 -6.86
C VAL A 694 -1.89 4.14 -5.42
N ALA A 695 -2.24 2.95 -4.93
CA ALA A 695 -2.74 2.76 -3.58
C ALA A 695 -1.77 3.32 -2.51
N ALA A 696 -0.49 2.97 -2.62
CA ALA A 696 0.56 3.42 -1.71
C ALA A 696 0.73 4.95 -1.65
N ARG A 697 0.40 5.68 -2.72
CA ARG A 697 0.39 7.15 -2.75
C ARG A 697 -0.88 7.72 -2.12
N LEU A 698 -2.04 7.13 -2.43
CA LEU A 698 -3.34 7.58 -1.95
C LEU A 698 -3.50 7.44 -0.43
N HIS A 699 -2.78 6.50 0.21
CA HIS A 699 -2.69 6.43 1.68
C HIS A 699 -2.20 7.73 2.34
N GLY A 700 -1.42 8.56 1.64
CA GLY A 700 -0.95 9.85 2.15
C GLY A 700 -2.02 10.95 2.26
N PHE A 701 -3.27 10.66 1.85
CA PHE A 701 -4.38 11.62 1.81
C PHE A 701 -5.55 11.25 2.76
N ASP A 702 -5.39 10.22 3.61
CA ASP A 702 -6.46 9.64 4.45
C ASP A 702 -7.75 9.28 3.67
N ALA A 703 -7.58 8.82 2.43
CA ALA A 703 -8.64 8.31 1.56
C ALA A 703 -8.91 6.82 1.84
N GLU A 704 -10.17 6.39 1.68
CA GLU A 704 -10.51 4.96 1.67
C GLU A 704 -10.25 4.39 0.27
N ILE A 705 -9.49 3.30 0.19
CA ILE A 705 -9.10 2.68 -1.08
C ILE A 705 -9.83 1.35 -1.26
N LEU A 706 -10.72 1.31 -2.25
CA LEU A 706 -11.44 0.12 -2.67
C LEU A 706 -10.73 -0.53 -3.85
N VAL A 707 -10.74 -1.86 -3.89
CA VAL A 707 -10.16 -2.65 -4.99
C VAL A 707 -11.19 -3.65 -5.48
N ALA A 708 -11.38 -3.71 -6.79
CA ALA A 708 -12.04 -4.82 -7.47
C ALA A 708 -11.02 -5.49 -8.40
N ASP A 709 -10.61 -6.71 -8.06
CA ASP A 709 -9.70 -7.55 -8.85
C ASP A 709 -10.01 -9.03 -8.55
N PRO A 710 -10.46 -9.84 -9.54
CA PRO A 710 -10.88 -11.22 -9.31
C PRO A 710 -9.72 -12.20 -9.07
N PHE A 711 -8.46 -11.76 -9.23
CA PHE A 711 -7.27 -12.58 -9.03
C PHE A 711 -6.55 -12.30 -7.69
N VAL A 712 -7.12 -11.41 -6.87
CA VAL A 712 -6.50 -10.89 -5.64
C VAL A 712 -7.25 -11.40 -4.42
N THR A 713 -6.55 -12.04 -3.48
CA THR A 713 -7.16 -12.47 -2.21
C THR A 713 -7.34 -11.30 -1.23
N PRO A 714 -8.21 -11.40 -0.21
CA PRO A 714 -8.32 -10.39 0.85
C PRO A 714 -6.98 -10.10 1.53
N GLU A 715 -6.13 -11.11 1.74
CA GLU A 715 -4.75 -10.96 2.22
C GLU A 715 -3.91 -10.11 1.27
N GLN A 716 -3.98 -10.35 -0.04
CA GLN A 716 -3.22 -9.63 -1.07
C GLN A 716 -3.69 -8.18 -1.30
N ALA A 717 -4.96 -7.88 -1.02
CA ALA A 717 -5.46 -6.51 -0.99
C ALA A 717 -5.05 -5.79 0.31
N ALA A 718 -5.19 -6.46 1.45
CA ALA A 718 -4.78 -5.94 2.74
C ALA A 718 -3.26 -5.67 2.78
N LEU A 719 -2.43 -6.58 2.24
CA LEU A 719 -0.99 -6.43 2.02
C LEU A 719 -0.59 -5.10 1.32
N ALA A 720 -1.49 -4.54 0.50
CA ALA A 720 -1.36 -3.26 -0.19
C ALA A 720 -2.28 -2.15 0.38
N GLY A 721 -2.73 -2.29 1.63
CA GLY A 721 -3.53 -1.31 2.36
C GLY A 721 -4.94 -1.03 1.81
N CYS A 722 -5.52 -1.96 1.03
CA CYS A 722 -6.80 -1.77 0.34
C CYS A 722 -7.94 -2.63 0.93
N ARG A 723 -9.19 -2.18 0.77
CA ARG A 723 -10.41 -3.01 1.00
C ARG A 723 -10.81 -3.68 -0.32
N LEU A 724 -10.72 -5.00 -0.38
CA LEU A 724 -11.24 -5.80 -1.51
C LEU A 724 -12.78 -5.80 -1.49
N VAL A 725 -13.39 -5.55 -2.64
CA VAL A 725 -14.84 -5.54 -2.91
C VAL A 725 -15.12 -6.09 -4.31
N ASP A 726 -16.38 -6.34 -4.63
CA ASP A 726 -16.81 -6.51 -6.01
C ASP A 726 -16.87 -5.16 -6.78
N LEU A 727 -17.01 -5.24 -8.10
CA LEU A 727 -17.00 -4.06 -8.98
C LEU A 727 -18.23 -3.16 -8.81
N ASP A 728 -19.41 -3.72 -8.49
CA ASP A 728 -20.64 -2.93 -8.36
C ASP A 728 -20.60 -2.11 -7.06
N THR A 729 -20.16 -2.72 -5.96
CA THR A 729 -19.84 -2.04 -4.71
C THR A 729 -18.79 -0.96 -4.91
N LEU A 730 -17.71 -1.25 -5.66
CA LEU A 730 -16.66 -0.26 -5.96
C LEU A 730 -17.21 0.95 -6.71
N LEU A 731 -18.00 0.75 -7.77
CA LEU A 731 -18.57 1.84 -8.57
C LEU A 731 -19.53 2.70 -7.74
N ALA A 732 -20.39 2.09 -6.93
CA ALA A 732 -21.37 2.80 -6.10
C ALA A 732 -20.74 3.54 -4.91
N GLU A 733 -19.71 2.97 -4.27
CA GLU A 733 -19.07 3.56 -3.09
C GLU A 733 -17.99 4.60 -3.43
N SER A 734 -17.46 4.65 -4.66
CA SER A 734 -16.33 5.54 -5.01
C SER A 734 -16.72 6.95 -5.44
N ASP A 735 -15.92 7.94 -5.04
CA ASP A 735 -15.96 9.33 -5.54
C ASP A 735 -15.03 9.53 -6.76
N PHE A 736 -14.00 8.68 -6.88
CA PHE A 736 -13.05 8.61 -7.98
C PHE A 736 -12.85 7.14 -8.38
N VAL A 737 -12.92 6.82 -9.66
CA VAL A 737 -12.66 5.45 -10.18
C VAL A 737 -11.48 5.50 -11.16
N SER A 738 -10.49 4.62 -10.96
CA SER A 738 -9.27 4.55 -11.75
C SER A 738 -9.04 3.14 -12.30
N LEU A 739 -8.74 3.04 -13.60
CA LEU A 739 -8.50 1.75 -14.27
C LEU A 739 -7.02 1.36 -14.31
N HIS A 740 -6.70 0.18 -13.80
CA HIS A 740 -5.37 -0.45 -13.80
C HIS A 740 -5.39 -1.93 -14.22
N ALA A 741 -6.50 -2.39 -14.81
CA ALA A 741 -6.69 -3.76 -15.28
C ALA A 741 -6.04 -4.02 -16.66
N ALA A 742 -5.72 -5.28 -16.95
CA ALA A 742 -5.27 -5.72 -18.27
C ALA A 742 -6.47 -5.88 -19.23
N VAL A 743 -6.23 -5.69 -20.53
CA VAL A 743 -7.24 -5.92 -21.59
C VAL A 743 -7.34 -7.42 -21.88
N THR A 744 -8.55 -7.95 -21.75
CA THR A 744 -8.90 -9.36 -21.94
C THR A 744 -10.29 -9.46 -22.56
N PRO A 745 -10.73 -10.61 -23.13
CA PRO A 745 -12.09 -10.77 -23.63
C PRO A 745 -13.21 -10.54 -22.59
N ALA A 746 -12.89 -10.50 -21.29
CA ALA A 746 -13.83 -10.20 -20.21
C ALA A 746 -13.71 -8.77 -19.66
N THR A 747 -12.67 -8.02 -20.02
CA THR A 747 -12.43 -6.62 -19.59
C THR A 747 -12.50 -5.61 -20.73
N THR A 748 -12.52 -6.04 -21.99
CA THR A 748 -12.77 -5.16 -23.14
C THR A 748 -14.16 -4.53 -23.04
N GLY A 749 -14.24 -3.19 -22.98
CA GLY A 749 -15.49 -2.45 -22.83
C GLY A 749 -16.21 -2.67 -21.51
N MET A 750 -15.50 -3.09 -20.44
CA MET A 750 -16.13 -3.39 -19.14
C MET A 750 -16.74 -2.17 -18.43
N ILE A 751 -16.29 -0.97 -18.77
CA ILE A 751 -16.95 0.27 -18.32
C ILE A 751 -17.81 0.77 -19.49
N ASP A 752 -19.05 0.27 -19.52
CA ASP A 752 -20.10 0.65 -20.46
C ASP A 752 -21.05 1.72 -19.86
N ALA A 753 -22.10 2.09 -20.60
CA ALA A 753 -23.11 3.02 -20.12
C ALA A 753 -23.83 2.57 -18.82
N ALA A 754 -23.92 1.26 -18.55
CA ALA A 754 -24.52 0.75 -17.33
C ALA A 754 -23.55 0.78 -16.13
N ALA A 755 -22.25 0.60 -16.37
CA ALA A 755 -21.20 0.78 -15.37
C ALA A 755 -21.07 2.26 -14.95
N PHE A 756 -21.04 3.19 -15.91
CA PHE A 756 -21.05 4.63 -15.60
C PHE A 756 -22.29 5.05 -14.81
N ALA A 757 -23.47 4.51 -15.15
CA ALA A 757 -24.72 4.78 -14.42
C ALA A 757 -24.78 4.20 -12.98
N LYS A 758 -23.81 3.36 -12.56
CA LYS A 758 -23.65 2.92 -11.16
C LYS A 758 -22.74 3.86 -10.34
N MET A 759 -21.95 4.71 -10.99
CA MET A 759 -21.10 5.68 -10.30
C MET A 759 -21.93 6.79 -9.65
N LYS A 760 -21.41 7.40 -8.57
CA LYS A 760 -22.06 8.55 -7.92
C LYS A 760 -22.20 9.73 -8.88
N GLU A 761 -23.29 10.49 -8.73
CA GLU A 761 -23.49 11.75 -9.44
C GLU A 761 -22.34 12.74 -9.12
N GLY A 762 -21.67 13.21 -10.16
CA GLY A 762 -20.47 14.03 -10.05
C GLY A 762 -19.24 13.27 -9.54
N ALA A 763 -19.13 11.96 -9.72
CA ALA A 763 -17.87 11.21 -9.56
C ALA A 763 -16.87 11.53 -10.69
N PHE A 764 -15.60 11.20 -10.48
CA PHE A 764 -14.53 11.39 -11.47
C PHE A 764 -13.98 10.05 -11.98
N PHE A 765 -13.57 10.01 -13.25
CA PHE A 765 -13.11 8.78 -13.92
C PHE A 765 -11.71 8.94 -14.51
N ILE A 766 -10.81 7.97 -14.30
CA ILE A 766 -9.41 8.02 -14.74
C ILE A 766 -9.03 6.73 -15.48
N ASN A 767 -8.46 6.86 -16.69
CA ASN A 767 -7.90 5.74 -17.44
C ASN A 767 -6.48 6.02 -17.91
N THR A 768 -5.51 5.51 -17.14
CA THR A 768 -4.07 5.47 -17.46
C THR A 768 -3.61 4.04 -17.85
N ALA A 769 -4.55 3.13 -18.10
CA ALA A 769 -4.26 1.75 -18.50
C ALA A 769 -4.35 1.55 -20.03
N ARG A 770 -5.56 1.43 -20.58
CA ARG A 770 -5.82 1.19 -22.01
C ARG A 770 -7.22 1.64 -22.41
N ALA A 771 -7.36 2.27 -23.56
CA ALA A 771 -8.64 2.71 -24.11
C ALA A 771 -9.65 1.57 -24.31
N ALA A 772 -9.19 0.37 -24.66
CA ALA A 772 -10.06 -0.79 -24.90
C ALA A 772 -10.87 -1.27 -23.67
N LEU A 773 -10.62 -0.74 -22.47
CA LEU A 773 -11.39 -1.07 -21.25
C LEU A 773 -12.74 -0.33 -21.15
N ILE A 774 -12.95 0.73 -21.94
CA ILE A 774 -14.13 1.61 -21.86
C ILE A 774 -14.96 1.59 -23.15
N GLU A 775 -16.25 1.86 -23.05
CA GLU A 775 -17.05 2.28 -24.21
C GLU A 775 -16.92 3.81 -24.36
N GLU A 776 -16.11 4.24 -25.33
CA GLU A 776 -15.69 5.64 -25.47
C GLU A 776 -16.87 6.62 -25.69
N GLN A 777 -17.92 6.20 -26.41
CA GLN A 777 -19.15 6.99 -26.55
C GLN A 777 -19.95 7.08 -25.24
N ALA A 778 -19.98 6.02 -24.43
CA ALA A 778 -20.66 6.05 -23.14
C ALA A 778 -19.99 7.01 -22.14
N LEU A 779 -18.67 7.17 -22.24
CA LEU A 779 -17.94 8.17 -21.48
C LEU A 779 -18.31 9.60 -21.93
N VAL A 780 -18.41 9.85 -23.24
CA VAL A 780 -18.90 11.15 -23.77
C VAL A 780 -20.31 11.44 -23.27
N ASP A 781 -21.24 10.49 -23.40
CA ASP A 781 -22.63 10.66 -22.97
C ASP A 781 -22.75 10.91 -21.45
N ALA A 782 -21.91 10.27 -20.63
CA ALA A 782 -21.85 10.44 -19.17
C ALA A 782 -21.25 11.79 -18.73
N LEU A 783 -20.36 12.38 -19.54
CA LEU A 783 -19.79 13.72 -19.32
C LEU A 783 -20.75 14.82 -19.80
N ASP A 784 -21.33 14.68 -20.99
CA ASP A 784 -22.22 15.69 -21.59
C ASP A 784 -23.58 15.78 -20.87
N SER A 785 -24.02 14.69 -20.23
CA SER A 785 -25.18 14.69 -19.32
C SER A 785 -24.87 15.29 -17.95
N GLY A 786 -23.59 15.51 -17.60
CA GLY A 786 -23.15 15.99 -16.29
C GLY A 786 -23.21 14.95 -15.17
N HIS A 787 -23.45 13.66 -15.49
CA HIS A 787 -23.45 12.58 -14.49
C HIS A 787 -22.05 12.33 -13.92
N LEU A 788 -21.00 12.43 -14.75
CA LEU A 788 -19.62 12.52 -14.29
C LEU A 788 -19.18 13.98 -14.12
N GLY A 789 -18.40 14.24 -13.06
CA GLY A 789 -17.83 15.57 -12.78
C GLY A 789 -16.61 15.91 -13.64
N GLY A 790 -16.05 14.93 -14.35
CA GLY A 790 -14.90 15.06 -15.25
C GLY A 790 -14.13 13.74 -15.40
N ALA A 791 -13.23 13.68 -16.37
CA ALA A 791 -12.42 12.50 -16.65
C ALA A 791 -10.97 12.82 -17.02
N ALA A 792 -10.05 11.86 -16.86
CA ALA A 792 -8.66 12.00 -17.28
C ALA A 792 -8.15 10.76 -18.02
N LEU A 793 -7.55 10.96 -19.18
CA LEU A 793 -7.23 9.93 -20.17
C LEU A 793 -5.80 10.12 -20.71
N ASP A 794 -4.98 9.08 -20.63
CA ASP A 794 -3.66 9.03 -21.28
C ASP A 794 -3.63 8.12 -22.52
N THR A 795 -4.68 7.34 -22.77
CA THR A 795 -4.75 6.39 -23.90
C THR A 795 -6.06 6.51 -24.68
N PHE A 796 -5.99 6.31 -26.00
CA PHE A 796 -7.12 6.49 -26.94
C PHE A 796 -7.27 5.30 -27.89
N ALA A 797 -8.43 5.16 -28.54
CA ALA A 797 -8.67 4.08 -29.51
C ALA A 797 -7.85 4.23 -30.81
N VAL A 798 -7.42 5.46 -31.12
CA VAL A 798 -6.46 5.82 -32.19
C VAL A 798 -5.49 6.84 -31.60
N GLU A 799 -4.19 6.59 -31.70
CA GLU A 799 -3.14 7.41 -31.09
C GLU A 799 -2.15 7.92 -32.16
N PRO A 800 -1.82 9.23 -32.17
CA PRO A 800 -2.42 10.30 -31.37
C PRO A 800 -3.89 10.59 -31.77
N PRO A 801 -4.75 11.03 -30.84
CA PRO A 801 -6.10 11.46 -31.17
C PRO A 801 -6.08 12.75 -32.02
N GLY A 802 -7.08 12.92 -32.90
CA GLY A 802 -7.28 14.16 -33.64
C GLY A 802 -7.66 15.33 -32.72
N PHE A 803 -7.32 16.56 -33.12
CA PHE A 803 -7.73 17.77 -32.37
C PHE A 803 -9.26 17.86 -32.23
N ASP A 804 -10.00 17.43 -33.26
CA ASP A 804 -11.46 17.42 -33.33
C ASP A 804 -12.11 16.26 -32.54
N HIS A 805 -11.34 15.44 -31.83
CA HIS A 805 -11.86 14.32 -31.06
C HIS A 805 -12.75 14.80 -29.88
N PRO A 806 -13.96 14.26 -29.67
CA PRO A 806 -14.91 14.78 -28.69
C PRO A 806 -14.36 14.87 -27.26
N LEU A 807 -13.59 13.87 -26.83
CA LEU A 807 -12.97 13.85 -25.49
C LEU A 807 -11.78 14.82 -25.36
N VAL A 808 -11.16 15.23 -26.47
CA VAL A 808 -10.09 16.25 -26.48
C VAL A 808 -10.69 17.66 -26.45
N GLN A 809 -11.89 17.84 -27.02
CA GLN A 809 -12.63 19.11 -27.03
C GLN A 809 -13.52 19.32 -25.77
N ASN A 810 -13.68 18.33 -24.90
CA ASN A 810 -14.56 18.43 -23.74
C ASN A 810 -13.87 19.17 -22.56
N PRO A 811 -14.41 20.28 -22.04
CA PRO A 811 -13.74 21.11 -21.02
C PRO A 811 -13.67 20.47 -19.62
N ASN A 812 -14.31 19.32 -19.41
CA ASN A 812 -14.22 18.54 -18.17
C ASN A 812 -13.26 17.33 -18.30
N VAL A 813 -12.51 17.24 -19.41
CA VAL A 813 -11.57 16.13 -19.67
C VAL A 813 -10.12 16.61 -19.69
N ILE A 814 -9.24 15.87 -19.03
CA ILE A 814 -7.79 16.01 -19.14
C ILE A 814 -7.29 14.93 -20.10
N SER A 815 -6.61 15.32 -21.17
CA SER A 815 -6.10 14.40 -22.20
C SER A 815 -4.58 14.54 -22.34
N THR A 816 -3.86 13.42 -22.37
CA THR A 816 -2.40 13.37 -22.60
C THR A 816 -2.00 12.31 -23.65
N PRO A 817 -0.85 12.47 -24.35
CA PRO A 817 -0.51 11.64 -25.50
C PRO A 817 0.31 10.38 -25.11
N HIS A 818 -0.30 9.42 -24.42
CA HIS A 818 0.32 8.16 -23.96
C HIS A 818 1.65 8.37 -23.21
N SER A 819 1.65 9.36 -22.34
CA SER A 819 2.81 9.93 -21.64
C SER A 819 3.04 9.35 -20.24
N ALA A 820 2.07 8.65 -19.64
CA ALA A 820 2.11 8.22 -18.24
C ALA A 820 3.32 7.33 -17.89
N GLY A 821 3.87 6.62 -18.88
CA GLY A 821 5.05 5.77 -18.71
C GLY A 821 6.38 6.39 -19.14
N ASN A 822 6.43 7.68 -19.47
CA ASN A 822 7.58 8.34 -20.09
C ASN A 822 8.20 9.42 -19.19
N THR A 823 8.95 9.00 -18.17
CA THR A 823 9.77 9.88 -17.33
C THR A 823 11.24 9.43 -17.34
N VAL A 824 12.13 10.22 -16.74
CA VAL A 824 13.58 9.92 -16.72
C VAL A 824 13.84 8.65 -15.90
N GLU A 825 13.20 8.56 -14.74
CA GLU A 825 13.40 7.53 -13.71
C GLU A 825 12.95 6.14 -14.16
N VAL A 826 12.16 6.03 -15.24
CA VAL A 826 11.78 4.72 -15.82
C VAL A 826 13.00 3.99 -16.41
N ALA A 827 14.05 4.72 -16.81
CA ALA A 827 15.36 4.14 -17.17
C ALA A 827 16.10 3.56 -15.94
N ASP A 828 15.84 4.11 -14.76
CA ASP A 828 16.47 3.70 -13.51
C ASP A 828 15.70 2.52 -12.89
N HIS A 829 14.37 2.57 -12.89
CA HIS A 829 13.52 1.46 -12.43
C HIS A 829 13.72 0.18 -13.26
N GLN A 830 13.91 0.29 -14.58
CA GLN A 830 14.28 -0.87 -15.40
C GLN A 830 15.73 -1.32 -15.15
N GLY A 831 16.62 -0.38 -14.82
CA GLY A 831 18.00 -0.65 -14.40
C GLY A 831 18.03 -1.52 -13.14
N GLN A 832 17.33 -1.08 -12.10
CA GLN A 832 17.19 -1.74 -10.81
C GLN A 832 16.48 -3.10 -10.95
N SER A 833 15.36 -3.16 -11.68
CA SER A 833 14.61 -4.41 -11.87
C SER A 833 15.39 -5.47 -12.64
N VAL A 834 16.12 -5.08 -13.69
CA VAL A 834 16.90 -6.04 -14.49
C VAL A 834 18.20 -6.42 -13.79
N SER A 835 18.88 -5.47 -13.14
CA SER A 835 20.07 -5.80 -12.34
C SER A 835 19.72 -6.76 -11.21
N ALA A 836 18.69 -6.49 -10.41
CA ALA A 836 18.23 -7.39 -9.35
C ALA A 836 17.92 -8.82 -9.87
N ALA A 837 17.20 -8.94 -10.99
CA ALA A 837 16.88 -10.25 -11.57
C ALA A 837 18.12 -10.98 -12.12
N LEU A 838 19.09 -10.25 -12.67
CA LEU A 838 20.39 -10.80 -13.08
C LEU A 838 21.20 -11.28 -11.88
N LEU A 839 21.25 -10.49 -10.80
CA LEU A 839 21.97 -10.77 -9.54
C LEU A 839 21.36 -11.95 -8.77
N GLU A 840 20.04 -12.11 -8.78
CA GLU A 840 19.36 -13.28 -8.23
C GLU A 840 19.77 -14.55 -8.99
N LEU A 841 19.72 -14.52 -10.32
CA LEU A 841 20.16 -15.62 -11.17
C LEU A 841 21.66 -15.91 -11.00
N LEU A 842 22.47 -14.86 -10.78
CA LEU A 842 23.90 -14.92 -10.47
C LEU A 842 24.18 -15.74 -9.21
N ALA A 843 23.43 -15.46 -8.13
CA ALA A 843 23.48 -16.19 -6.86
C ALA A 843 22.95 -17.64 -6.93
N GLY A 844 22.46 -18.08 -8.09
CA GLY A 844 21.85 -19.40 -8.29
C GLY A 844 20.35 -19.45 -7.97
N GLY A 845 19.71 -18.30 -7.75
CA GLY A 845 18.26 -18.17 -7.62
C GLY A 845 17.52 -18.34 -8.94
N ARG A 846 16.21 -18.07 -8.92
CA ARG A 846 15.31 -18.27 -10.07
C ARG A 846 14.38 -17.05 -10.19
N PRO A 847 14.81 -15.98 -10.89
CA PRO A 847 14.08 -14.73 -10.94
C PRO A 847 12.66 -14.93 -11.45
N ARG A 848 11.71 -14.27 -10.78
CA ARG A 848 10.27 -14.38 -11.07
C ARG A 848 9.88 -13.75 -12.42
N ALA A 849 10.63 -12.74 -12.87
CA ALA A 849 10.37 -11.99 -14.09
C ALA A 849 11.06 -12.62 -15.32
N VAL A 850 10.60 -13.81 -15.73
CA VAL A 850 11.11 -14.54 -16.91
C VAL A 850 9.98 -14.98 -17.82
N LEU A 851 10.08 -14.64 -19.11
CA LEU A 851 9.02 -14.92 -20.09
C LEU A 851 9.02 -16.38 -20.59
N ASN A 852 10.15 -17.07 -20.49
CA ASN A 852 10.31 -18.48 -20.86
C ASN A 852 10.91 -19.33 -19.72
N PRO A 853 10.19 -19.55 -18.60
CA PRO A 853 10.73 -20.25 -17.43
C PRO A 853 11.25 -21.66 -17.70
N ALA A 854 10.80 -22.33 -18.77
CA ALA A 854 11.37 -23.61 -19.23
C ALA A 854 12.88 -23.55 -19.55
N ALA A 855 13.42 -22.38 -19.90
CA ALA A 855 14.87 -22.19 -20.08
C ALA A 855 15.65 -22.27 -18.75
N LEU A 856 15.02 -21.95 -17.60
CA LEU A 856 15.65 -21.99 -16.27
C LEU A 856 15.83 -23.41 -15.71
N GLU A 857 15.12 -24.41 -16.26
CA GLU A 857 15.18 -25.78 -15.73
C GLU A 857 16.57 -26.40 -15.82
N ASN A 858 17.30 -26.08 -16.90
CA ASN A 858 18.64 -26.59 -17.20
C ASN A 858 19.67 -25.45 -17.37
N PHE A 859 19.35 -24.24 -16.90
CA PHE A 859 20.23 -23.07 -17.02
C PHE A 859 21.53 -23.24 -16.22
N SER A 860 22.63 -22.75 -16.79
CA SER A 860 23.92 -22.71 -16.09
C SER A 860 24.85 -21.64 -16.67
N TRP A 861 25.38 -20.77 -15.79
CA TRP A 861 26.39 -19.77 -16.15
C TRP A 861 27.69 -20.37 -16.70
N SER A 862 28.08 -21.56 -16.22
CA SER A 862 29.33 -22.24 -16.58
C SER A 862 29.14 -23.50 -17.43
N GLY A 863 27.88 -23.93 -17.63
CA GLY A 863 27.53 -25.10 -18.43
C GLY A 863 27.42 -24.84 -19.94
N PRO A 864 27.26 -25.92 -20.73
CA PRO A 864 26.93 -25.82 -22.15
C PRO A 864 25.48 -25.37 -22.34
N ARG A 865 25.27 -24.52 -23.35
CA ARG A 865 23.93 -24.05 -23.79
C ARG A 865 23.22 -25.14 -24.61
N ARG A 866 21.88 -25.10 -24.69
CA ARG A 866 21.11 -25.89 -25.65
C ARG A 866 21.28 -25.31 -27.05
N GLU A 867 21.48 -26.16 -28.04
CA GLU A 867 21.41 -25.80 -29.46
C GLU A 867 20.24 -26.55 -30.12
N PRO A 868 19.35 -25.86 -30.86
CA PRO A 868 18.21 -26.49 -31.53
C PRO A 868 18.64 -27.27 -32.79
N SER A 869 17.80 -28.19 -33.24
CA SER A 869 17.98 -28.90 -34.50
C SER A 869 17.69 -28.00 -35.71
N ALA A 870 18.19 -28.38 -36.88
CA ALA A 870 17.95 -27.64 -38.13
C ALA A 870 16.47 -27.57 -38.51
N GLU A 871 15.65 -28.56 -38.13
CA GLU A 871 14.20 -28.56 -38.38
C GLU A 871 13.46 -27.59 -37.42
N GLU A 872 13.88 -27.50 -36.15
CA GLU A 872 13.37 -26.49 -35.20
C GLU A 872 13.74 -25.07 -35.65
N LEU A 873 14.97 -24.85 -36.11
CA LEU A 873 15.45 -23.52 -36.51
C LEU A 873 14.72 -22.99 -37.75
N GLU A 874 14.50 -23.82 -38.77
CA GLU A 874 13.73 -23.42 -39.95
C GLU A 874 12.22 -23.26 -39.65
N ALA A 875 11.68 -23.96 -38.66
CA ALA A 875 10.30 -23.75 -38.20
C ALA A 875 10.12 -22.37 -37.53
N LEU A 876 11.10 -21.90 -36.75
CA LEU A 876 11.07 -20.58 -36.11
C LEU A 876 11.07 -19.44 -37.13
N LYS A 877 11.91 -19.51 -38.17
CA LYS A 877 12.01 -18.51 -39.25
C LYS A 877 10.71 -18.27 -40.04
N ASN A 878 9.75 -19.19 -39.96
CA ASN A 878 8.46 -19.09 -40.64
C ASN A 878 7.35 -18.45 -39.76
N LYS A 879 7.67 -17.98 -38.54
CA LYS A 879 6.74 -17.20 -37.69
C LYS A 879 6.73 -15.71 -38.06
N SER A 880 5.76 -14.99 -37.51
CA SER A 880 5.78 -13.52 -37.50
C SER A 880 6.86 -13.04 -36.53
N GLY A 881 7.88 -12.36 -37.04
CA GLY A 881 9.02 -11.91 -36.23
C GLY A 881 8.70 -10.77 -35.23
N PRO A 882 9.64 -10.49 -34.30
CA PRO A 882 9.56 -9.40 -33.33
C PRO A 882 9.34 -8.01 -33.95
N ALA A 883 8.86 -7.06 -33.13
CA ALA A 883 8.47 -5.71 -33.53
C ALA A 883 9.09 -4.64 -32.60
N VAL A 884 9.15 -3.39 -33.07
CA VAL A 884 9.86 -2.31 -32.36
C VAL A 884 9.05 -1.76 -31.19
N SER A 885 7.72 -1.73 -31.28
CA SER A 885 6.82 -1.19 -30.23
C SER A 885 5.45 -1.87 -30.21
N ASP A 886 4.76 -1.78 -29.07
CA ASP A 886 3.39 -2.27 -28.89
C ASP A 886 2.43 -1.62 -29.90
N LEU A 887 2.63 -0.34 -30.21
CA LEU A 887 1.89 0.40 -31.25
C LEU A 887 1.93 -0.31 -32.62
N GLN A 888 3.06 -0.93 -33.01
CA GLN A 888 3.16 -1.69 -34.26
C GLN A 888 2.43 -3.04 -34.22
N ARG A 889 2.32 -3.66 -33.04
CA ARG A 889 1.52 -4.88 -32.82
C ARG A 889 0.03 -4.56 -32.94
N ASP A 890 -0.40 -3.49 -32.30
CA ASP A 890 -1.81 -3.16 -32.16
C ASP A 890 -2.34 -2.44 -33.41
N ALA A 891 -1.52 -1.63 -34.11
CA ALA A 891 -1.83 -1.09 -35.43
C ALA A 891 -2.05 -2.17 -36.50
N LYS A 892 -1.33 -3.31 -36.44
CA LYS A 892 -1.57 -4.47 -37.32
C LYS A 892 -2.95 -5.11 -37.10
N ALA A 893 -3.59 -4.90 -35.95
CA ALA A 893 -4.99 -5.27 -35.72
C ALA A 893 -5.97 -4.18 -36.22
N ALA A 894 -5.59 -2.91 -36.09
CA ALA A 894 -6.43 -1.75 -36.45
C ALA A 894 -6.50 -1.45 -37.96
N GLN A 895 -5.47 -1.77 -38.76
CA GLN A 895 -5.34 -1.47 -40.21
C GLN A 895 -6.32 -2.25 -41.14
N LYS A 896 -7.60 -2.33 -40.79
CA LYS A 896 -8.66 -2.93 -41.61
C LYS A 896 -9.89 -2.05 -41.83
N LYS A 897 -9.85 -0.79 -41.39
CA LYS A 897 -10.88 0.23 -41.67
C LYS A 897 -10.27 1.62 -41.87
N GLN A 898 -10.94 2.38 -42.73
CA GLN A 898 -10.73 3.80 -43.07
C GLN A 898 -9.49 4.14 -43.93
N ALA A 899 -9.77 4.96 -44.95
CA ALA A 899 -8.86 5.62 -45.87
C ALA A 899 -9.64 6.80 -46.51
N GLU A 900 -8.93 7.73 -47.13
CA GLU A 900 -9.43 8.89 -47.90
C GLU A 900 -10.12 10.03 -47.10
N ALA A 901 -9.33 11.08 -46.85
CA ALA A 901 -9.80 12.46 -46.66
C ALA A 901 -8.88 13.41 -47.49
N PRO A 902 -9.37 14.56 -48.00
CA PRO A 902 -8.65 15.35 -49.01
C PRO A 902 -7.74 16.44 -48.43
N SER A 903 -6.60 16.68 -49.09
CA SER A 903 -5.60 17.69 -48.71
C SER A 903 -6.08 19.15 -48.92
N ALA A 904 -5.52 20.06 -48.13
CA ALA A 904 -5.83 21.50 -48.12
C ALA A 904 -4.96 22.31 -49.10
N ALA A 905 -5.33 23.58 -49.33
CA ALA A 905 -4.62 24.45 -50.26
C ALA A 905 -3.30 25.01 -49.67
N VAL A 906 -2.23 24.93 -50.47
CA VAL A 906 -0.87 25.38 -50.13
C VAL A 906 -0.72 26.90 -50.20
N ALA A 907 0.11 27.46 -49.31
CA ALA A 907 0.30 28.91 -49.15
C ALA A 907 1.68 29.46 -49.60
N ALA A 908 2.58 28.61 -50.10
CA ALA A 908 3.93 29.01 -50.49
C ALA A 908 3.99 29.82 -51.82
N PRO A 909 5.01 30.68 -52.02
CA PRO A 909 5.22 31.39 -53.28
C PRO A 909 5.50 30.45 -54.47
N GLN A 910 4.81 30.66 -55.60
CA GLN A 910 4.95 29.82 -56.80
C GLN A 910 6.39 29.71 -57.30
N GLU A 911 7.20 30.77 -57.19
CA GLU A 911 8.61 30.77 -57.61
C GLU A 911 9.46 29.76 -56.81
N ILE A 912 9.18 29.59 -55.51
CA ILE A 912 9.86 28.59 -54.66
C ILE A 912 9.37 27.18 -55.01
N ILE A 913 8.06 27.01 -55.27
CA ILE A 913 7.47 25.73 -55.71
C ILE A 913 8.07 25.29 -57.06
N ASP A 914 8.19 26.21 -58.02
CA ASP A 914 8.74 25.96 -59.36
C ASP A 914 10.23 25.60 -59.28
N ASN A 915 11.04 26.35 -58.51
CA ASN A 915 12.46 26.07 -58.32
C ASN A 915 12.71 24.73 -57.61
N MET A 916 11.98 24.45 -56.51
CA MET A 916 12.10 23.19 -55.78
C MET A 916 11.60 22.00 -56.60
N SER A 917 10.57 22.18 -57.45
CA SER A 917 10.12 21.15 -58.40
C SER A 917 11.17 20.85 -59.45
N ALA A 918 11.85 21.87 -59.99
CA ALA A 918 12.94 21.69 -60.95
C ALA A 918 14.14 20.96 -60.32
N LEU A 919 14.52 21.33 -59.10
CA LEU A 919 15.59 20.69 -58.31
C LEU A 919 15.26 19.22 -58.01
N LEU A 920 14.08 18.93 -57.46
CA LEU A 920 13.64 17.57 -57.17
C LEU A 920 13.50 16.71 -58.44
N LYS A 921 13.11 17.29 -59.59
CA LYS A 921 13.09 16.56 -60.87
C LYS A 921 14.50 16.21 -61.33
N ALA A 922 15.45 17.15 -61.28
CA ALA A 922 16.85 16.89 -61.63
C ALA A 922 17.48 15.83 -60.71
N PHE A 923 17.14 15.85 -59.41
CA PHE A 923 17.51 14.81 -58.45
C PHE A 923 16.93 13.43 -58.81
N CYS A 924 15.62 13.33 -59.09
CA CYS A 924 14.98 12.07 -59.49
C CYS A 924 15.54 11.51 -60.81
N ASP A 925 15.84 12.36 -61.77
CA ASP A 925 16.48 11.98 -63.04
C ASP A 925 17.95 11.54 -62.81
N GLY A 926 18.68 12.18 -61.90
CA GLY A 926 20.01 11.76 -61.46
C GLY A 926 19.99 10.36 -60.82
N MET A 927 19.12 10.17 -59.83
CA MET A 927 18.87 8.88 -59.16
C MET A 927 18.60 7.76 -60.17
N THR A 928 17.67 7.99 -61.12
CA THR A 928 17.27 6.98 -62.11
C THR A 928 18.40 6.62 -63.12
N ASN A 929 19.44 7.45 -63.24
CA ASN A 929 20.57 7.19 -64.13
C ASN A 929 21.86 6.74 -63.39
N ASP A 930 21.85 6.66 -62.06
CA ASP A 930 23.04 6.27 -61.29
C ASP A 930 23.30 4.74 -61.37
N ALA A 931 24.46 4.37 -61.90
CA ALA A 931 24.83 2.97 -62.11
C ALA A 931 25.14 2.20 -60.81
N GLY A 932 25.48 2.90 -59.72
CA GLY A 932 25.69 2.32 -58.39
C GLY A 932 24.36 1.99 -57.72
N LEU A 933 23.44 2.96 -57.69
CA LEU A 933 22.10 2.75 -57.13
C LEU A 933 21.26 1.77 -57.98
N GLN A 934 21.44 1.76 -59.30
CA GLN A 934 20.85 0.73 -60.17
C GLN A 934 21.34 -0.67 -59.81
N ALA A 935 22.62 -0.84 -59.41
CA ALA A 935 23.13 -2.13 -58.92
C ALA A 935 22.63 -2.46 -57.50
N PHE A 936 22.50 -1.45 -56.63
CA PHE A 936 21.91 -1.58 -55.29
C PHE A 936 20.42 -1.96 -55.34
N SER A 937 19.69 -1.68 -56.42
CA SER A 937 18.29 -2.10 -56.58
C SER A 937 18.08 -3.62 -56.77
N ALA A 938 19.16 -4.41 -56.85
CA ALA A 938 19.10 -5.85 -57.18
C ALA A 938 18.55 -6.74 -56.05
N ASP A 939 18.74 -6.36 -54.79
CA ASP A 939 18.27 -7.10 -53.60
C ASP A 939 17.15 -6.38 -52.83
N LYS A 940 16.62 -5.28 -53.37
CA LYS A 940 15.59 -4.45 -52.72
C LYS A 940 14.21 -4.59 -53.38
N ASP A 941 13.19 -4.52 -52.55
CA ASP A 941 11.78 -4.39 -52.93
C ASP A 941 11.12 -3.37 -51.99
N VAL A 942 11.10 -2.11 -52.39
CA VAL A 942 10.51 -1.00 -51.63
C VAL A 942 10.15 0.16 -52.55
N THR A 943 8.98 0.77 -52.32
CA THR A 943 8.66 2.10 -52.83
C THR A 943 8.58 3.09 -51.67
N LEU A 944 9.41 4.13 -51.74
CA LEU A 944 9.43 5.29 -50.85
C LEU A 944 8.65 6.43 -51.50
N HIS A 945 7.70 7.06 -50.80
CA HIS A 945 6.91 8.20 -51.27
C HIS A 945 7.05 9.38 -50.31
N PHE A 946 7.31 10.56 -50.86
CA PHE A 946 7.59 11.78 -50.11
C PHE A 946 6.49 12.82 -50.41
N ASN A 947 5.87 13.36 -49.37
CA ASN A 947 4.86 14.41 -49.44
C ASN A 947 5.39 15.71 -48.80
N VAL A 948 5.72 16.69 -49.65
CA VAL A 948 6.28 17.98 -49.24
C VAL A 948 5.14 18.97 -49.01
N HIS A 949 4.49 18.83 -47.85
CA HIS A 949 3.11 19.31 -47.65
C HIS A 949 2.96 20.84 -47.68
N ASP A 950 3.99 21.61 -47.34
CA ASP A 950 3.98 23.08 -47.39
C ASP A 950 4.34 23.67 -48.77
N LEU A 951 4.75 22.83 -49.72
CA LEU A 951 4.95 23.17 -51.13
C LEU A 951 3.95 22.49 -52.09
N GLY A 952 3.25 21.45 -51.62
CA GLY A 952 2.33 20.64 -52.45
C GLY A 952 3.05 19.74 -53.46
N ILE A 953 4.36 19.56 -53.31
CA ILE A 953 5.18 18.72 -54.19
C ILE A 953 5.18 17.29 -53.64
N GLN A 954 5.07 16.31 -54.54
CA GLN A 954 5.29 14.90 -54.20
C GLN A 954 6.35 14.32 -55.13
N PHE A 955 7.10 13.33 -54.65
CA PHE A 955 7.99 12.51 -55.45
C PHE A 955 8.14 11.12 -54.83
N TYR A 956 8.65 10.16 -55.59
CA TYR A 956 8.86 8.79 -55.10
C TYR A 956 10.15 8.18 -55.62
N ILE A 957 10.66 7.20 -54.90
CA ILE A 957 11.83 6.38 -55.25
C ILE A 957 11.42 4.92 -55.10
N SER A 958 11.42 4.17 -56.19
CA SER A 958 11.05 2.76 -56.22
C SER A 958 12.25 1.89 -56.59
N LEU A 959 12.60 0.94 -55.72
CA LEU A 959 13.59 -0.10 -55.96
C LEU A 959 12.85 -1.44 -55.95
N ARG A 960 12.59 -2.02 -57.13
CA ARG A 960 11.96 -3.35 -57.25
C ARG A 960 12.56 -4.15 -58.40
N ASN A 961 12.77 -5.45 -58.18
CA ASN A 961 13.16 -6.42 -59.21
C ASN A 961 14.43 -6.01 -60.01
N GLY A 962 15.43 -5.41 -59.36
CA GLY A 962 16.63 -4.93 -60.05
C GLY A 962 16.39 -3.71 -60.96
N LYS A 963 15.37 -2.91 -60.66
CA LYS A 963 15.11 -1.60 -61.27
C LYS A 963 14.97 -0.53 -60.20
N LEU A 964 15.71 0.56 -60.39
CA LEU A 964 15.49 1.83 -59.74
C LEU A 964 14.63 2.71 -60.67
N LEU A 965 13.66 3.43 -60.10
CA LEU A 965 12.89 4.46 -60.78
C LEU A 965 12.48 5.53 -59.78
N ALA A 966 12.81 6.78 -60.05
CA ALA A 966 12.37 7.93 -59.27
C ALA A 966 11.76 9.00 -60.17
N ASP A 967 10.64 9.60 -59.75
CA ASP A 967 9.99 10.69 -60.48
C ASP A 967 9.12 11.56 -59.56
N LEU A 968 8.69 12.73 -60.06
CA LEU A 968 7.71 13.58 -59.39
C LEU A 968 6.29 12.98 -59.46
N GLY A 969 5.48 13.30 -58.45
CA GLY A 969 4.11 12.83 -58.26
C GLY A 969 4.01 11.67 -57.26
N ALA A 970 2.83 11.07 -57.19
CA ALA A 970 2.58 9.85 -56.42
C ALA A 970 3.03 8.60 -57.21
N PRO A 971 3.47 7.52 -56.53
CA PRO A 971 3.80 6.26 -57.17
C PRO A 971 2.56 5.58 -57.78
N GLY A 972 2.77 4.79 -58.84
CA GLY A 972 1.70 4.04 -59.51
C GLY A 972 1.17 2.81 -58.76
N GLU A 973 1.83 2.44 -57.66
CA GLU A 973 1.44 1.37 -56.72
C GLU A 973 1.60 1.92 -55.29
N ALA A 974 0.90 1.35 -54.30
CA ALA A 974 0.96 1.82 -52.93
C ALA A 974 2.38 1.68 -52.34
N ALA A 975 2.93 2.78 -51.83
CA ALA A 975 4.25 2.79 -51.19
C ALA A 975 4.22 2.08 -49.83
N GLU A 976 5.20 1.19 -49.57
CA GLU A 976 5.39 0.61 -48.24
C GLU A 976 5.96 1.60 -47.22
N VAL A 977 6.48 2.74 -47.68
CA VAL A 977 7.00 3.82 -46.84
C VAL A 977 6.54 5.15 -47.40
N GLN A 978 5.85 5.93 -46.56
CA GLN A 978 5.41 7.30 -46.82
C GLN A 978 6.05 8.23 -45.79
N LEU A 979 6.58 9.36 -46.25
CA LEU A 979 7.15 10.40 -45.40
C LEU A 979 6.46 11.74 -45.70
N GLU A 980 6.00 12.44 -44.66
CA GLU A 980 5.49 13.81 -44.80
C GLU A 980 6.42 14.78 -44.08
N MET A 981 6.83 15.84 -44.77
CA MET A 981 7.82 16.80 -44.27
C MET A 981 7.67 18.16 -44.97
N ARG A 982 8.30 19.19 -44.41
CA ARG A 982 8.34 20.53 -45.03
C ARG A 982 9.50 20.66 -46.03
N GLY A 983 9.38 21.59 -46.99
CA GLY A 983 10.42 21.86 -47.98
C GLY A 983 11.79 22.20 -47.37
N GLU A 984 11.81 22.96 -46.27
CA GLU A 984 13.03 23.25 -45.49
C GLU A 984 13.73 21.97 -44.97
N ILE A 985 12.96 20.94 -44.62
CA ILE A 985 13.47 19.67 -44.10
C ILE A 985 13.97 18.77 -45.24
N VAL A 986 13.26 18.73 -46.38
CA VAL A 986 13.73 18.02 -47.60
C VAL A 986 15.10 18.54 -48.03
N ASP A 987 15.22 19.86 -48.13
CA ASP A 987 16.43 20.53 -48.59
C ASP A 987 17.57 20.43 -47.57
N GLY A 988 17.26 20.52 -46.28
CA GLY A 988 18.21 20.34 -45.19
C GLY A 988 18.76 18.91 -45.08
N MET A 989 17.88 17.91 -45.18
CA MET A 989 18.23 16.48 -45.20
C MET A 989 19.21 16.15 -46.33
N PHE A 990 18.84 16.46 -47.58
CA PHE A 990 19.68 16.11 -48.73
C PHE A 990 20.90 17.02 -48.92
N THR A 991 21.01 18.14 -48.20
CA THR A 991 22.28 18.87 -48.08
C THR A 991 23.16 18.41 -46.92
N GLY A 992 22.62 17.66 -45.94
CA GLY A 992 23.31 17.36 -44.69
C GLY A 992 23.51 18.60 -43.82
N THR A 993 22.56 19.55 -43.86
CA THR A 993 22.54 20.74 -43.00
C THR A 993 21.53 20.64 -41.85
N ILE A 994 20.66 19.62 -41.88
CA ILE A 994 19.72 19.24 -40.82
C ILE A 994 19.96 17.76 -40.47
N ASP A 995 19.91 17.39 -39.19
CA ASP A 995 19.92 15.99 -38.78
C ASP A 995 18.51 15.38 -38.94
N THR A 996 18.40 14.43 -39.87
CA THR A 996 17.14 13.76 -40.21
C THR A 996 16.53 12.98 -39.05
N MET A 997 17.35 12.47 -38.12
CA MET A 997 16.88 11.76 -36.93
C MET A 997 16.37 12.74 -35.88
N GLU A 998 17.03 13.89 -35.69
CA GLU A 998 16.58 14.94 -34.78
C GLU A 998 15.21 15.52 -35.20
N CYS A 999 15.04 15.87 -36.48
CA CYS A 999 13.74 16.35 -36.98
C CYS A 999 12.64 15.26 -36.95
N ALA A 1000 12.98 13.97 -37.09
CA ALA A 1000 12.02 12.89 -36.90
C ALA A 1000 11.62 12.73 -35.42
N MET A 1001 12.57 12.84 -34.47
CA MET A 1001 12.29 12.80 -33.03
C MET A 1001 11.49 14.03 -32.55
N ASN A 1002 11.69 15.19 -33.17
CA ASN A 1002 10.94 16.42 -32.88
C ASN A 1002 9.58 16.51 -33.60
N GLY A 1003 9.20 15.49 -34.40
CA GLY A 1003 7.92 15.45 -35.12
C GLY A 1003 7.83 16.35 -36.36
N GLU A 1004 8.94 16.91 -36.84
CA GLU A 1004 9.01 17.70 -38.07
C GLU A 1004 9.08 16.82 -39.34
N ILE A 1005 9.28 15.50 -39.18
CA ILE A 1005 9.10 14.47 -40.21
C ILE A 1005 8.09 13.44 -39.69
N SER A 1006 6.96 13.29 -40.39
CA SER A 1006 6.02 12.17 -40.17
C SER A 1006 6.43 10.96 -41.01
N PHE A 1007 6.30 9.77 -40.45
CA PHE A 1007 6.63 8.49 -41.10
C PHE A 1007 5.46 7.50 -40.96
N MET A 1008 5.06 6.89 -42.07
CA MET A 1008 4.04 5.83 -42.10
C MET A 1008 4.51 4.69 -43.01
N GLY A 1009 4.66 3.47 -42.46
CA GLY A 1009 5.01 2.31 -43.27
C GLY A 1009 5.81 1.21 -42.58
N ASP A 1010 6.45 0.39 -43.40
CA ASP A 1010 7.34 -0.71 -43.00
C ASP A 1010 8.72 -0.16 -42.58
N ALA A 1011 8.98 -0.19 -41.27
CA ALA A 1011 10.22 0.30 -40.68
C ALA A 1011 11.48 -0.47 -41.11
N ALA A 1012 11.36 -1.76 -41.47
CA ALA A 1012 12.49 -2.53 -41.98
C ALA A 1012 12.83 -2.14 -43.42
N LYS A 1013 11.81 -1.91 -44.27
CA LYS A 1013 12.01 -1.34 -45.62
C LYS A 1013 12.53 0.10 -45.57
N ALA A 1014 12.13 0.89 -44.56
CA ALA A 1014 12.59 2.27 -44.37
C ALA A 1014 14.10 2.42 -44.15
N MET A 1015 14.76 1.40 -43.57
CA MET A 1015 16.23 1.38 -43.40
C MET A 1015 17.01 1.52 -44.73
N THR A 1016 16.37 1.21 -45.86
CA THR A 1016 16.91 1.43 -47.21
C THR A 1016 17.24 2.92 -47.46
N LEU A 1017 16.48 3.85 -46.87
CA LEU A 1017 16.72 5.29 -46.96
C LEU A 1017 18.10 5.66 -46.38
N GLN A 1018 18.42 5.17 -45.17
CA GLN A 1018 19.72 5.41 -44.54
C GLN A 1018 20.87 4.75 -45.34
N GLN A 1019 20.66 3.56 -45.90
CA GLN A 1019 21.66 2.87 -46.73
C GLN A 1019 21.98 3.63 -48.03
N MET A 1020 21.04 4.43 -48.55
CA MET A 1020 21.22 5.24 -49.75
C MET A 1020 21.59 6.71 -49.47
N ASN A 1021 21.64 7.14 -48.19
CA ASN A 1021 21.68 8.57 -47.85
C ASN A 1021 22.87 9.32 -48.46
N ALA A 1022 24.08 8.75 -48.43
CA ALA A 1022 25.27 9.39 -48.97
C ALA A 1022 25.22 9.59 -50.50
N ASP A 1023 24.57 8.68 -51.24
CA ASP A 1023 24.36 8.82 -52.68
C ASP A 1023 23.20 9.77 -53.00
N MET A 1024 22.13 9.78 -52.20
CA MET A 1024 21.05 10.76 -52.33
C MET A 1024 21.55 12.18 -52.07
N GLU A 1025 22.30 12.41 -50.99
CA GLU A 1025 22.96 13.69 -50.72
C GLU A 1025 23.85 14.12 -51.89
N ARG A 1026 24.68 13.22 -52.40
CA ARG A 1026 25.57 13.49 -53.53
C ARG A 1026 24.78 13.92 -54.77
N LEU A 1027 23.78 13.14 -55.17
CA LEU A 1027 22.97 13.40 -56.37
C LEU A 1027 22.09 14.66 -56.23
N TYR A 1028 21.63 14.97 -55.01
CA TYR A 1028 20.90 16.22 -54.73
C TYR A 1028 21.83 17.44 -54.75
N LYS A 1029 23.07 17.31 -54.25
CA LYS A 1029 24.11 18.35 -54.33
C LYS A 1029 24.52 18.60 -55.79
N GLU A 1030 24.71 17.54 -56.58
CA GLU A 1030 24.90 17.62 -58.04
C GLU A 1030 23.72 18.33 -58.75
N ALA A 1031 22.48 18.03 -58.34
CA ALA A 1031 21.28 18.69 -58.86
C ALA A 1031 21.18 20.18 -58.46
N ARG A 1032 21.55 20.55 -57.23
CA ARG A 1032 21.55 21.95 -56.74
C ARG A 1032 22.63 22.79 -57.42
N GLU A 1033 23.80 22.22 -57.72
CA GLU A 1033 24.82 22.88 -58.56
C GLU A 1033 24.32 23.14 -60.00
N ALA A 1034 23.47 22.26 -60.54
CA ALA A 1034 22.94 22.38 -61.90
C ALA A 1034 21.70 23.30 -62.01
N CYS A 1035 20.80 23.29 -61.02
CA CYS A 1035 19.52 24.00 -61.04
C CYS A 1035 19.54 25.34 -60.28
N GLY A 1036 20.44 25.50 -59.30
CA GLY A 1036 20.43 26.63 -58.37
C GLY A 1036 19.68 26.32 -57.07
N ASP A 1037 19.46 27.38 -56.29
CA ASP A 1037 18.88 27.31 -54.96
C ASP A 1037 17.33 27.40 -54.99
N PRO A 1038 16.59 26.60 -54.18
CA PRO A 1038 15.13 26.68 -54.14
C PRO A 1038 14.59 28.01 -53.60
N GLY A 1039 15.37 28.74 -52.79
CA GLY A 1039 14.99 30.01 -52.17
C GLY A 1039 14.75 29.91 -50.66
N ASP A 1040 14.19 30.98 -50.07
CA ASP A 1040 13.98 31.08 -48.62
C ASP A 1040 12.79 30.23 -48.15
N LEU A 1041 13.03 28.93 -48.01
CA LEU A 1041 12.06 27.93 -47.52
C LEU A 1041 11.60 28.20 -46.07
N ALA A 1042 12.44 28.86 -45.26
CA ALA A 1042 12.12 29.23 -43.88
C ALA A 1042 11.11 30.39 -43.80
N SER A 1043 10.92 31.16 -44.87
CA SER A 1043 9.91 32.23 -44.96
C SER A 1043 8.46 31.72 -45.11
N ILE A 1044 8.25 30.42 -45.35
CA ILE A 1044 6.94 29.83 -45.57
C ILE A 1044 6.16 29.73 -44.23
N PRO A 1045 4.95 30.31 -44.10
CA PRO A 1045 4.25 30.37 -42.82
C PRO A 1045 3.84 29.00 -42.26
N ARG A 1046 4.29 28.69 -41.03
CA ARG A 1046 3.82 27.52 -40.25
C ARG A 1046 2.35 27.71 -39.82
N PRO A 1047 1.45 26.74 -40.04
CA PRO A 1047 0.04 26.83 -39.61
C PRO A 1047 -0.11 27.08 -38.10
N GLY A 1048 -1.08 27.92 -37.72
CA GLY A 1048 -1.48 28.13 -36.31
C GLY A 1048 -0.78 29.26 -35.54
N SER A 1049 0.15 30.01 -36.14
CA SER A 1049 0.96 31.03 -35.44
C SER A 1049 0.23 32.36 -35.11
N ALA A 1050 -0.74 32.31 -34.20
CA ALA A 1050 -1.43 33.49 -33.67
C ALA A 1050 -0.59 34.29 -32.65
N THR A 1051 0.38 35.08 -33.15
CA THR A 1051 1.04 36.20 -32.44
C THR A 1051 1.58 35.91 -31.03
N ALA A 1052 2.64 35.12 -30.92
CA ALA A 1052 3.51 35.16 -29.73
C ALA A 1052 4.18 36.55 -29.60
N LYS A 1053 4.36 37.03 -28.36
CA LYS A 1053 4.96 38.35 -28.08
C LYS A 1053 6.46 38.38 -28.39
N ALA A 1054 6.94 39.59 -28.67
CA ALA A 1054 8.35 39.88 -28.97
C ALA A 1054 9.32 39.23 -27.97
N ALA A 1055 10.38 38.62 -28.51
CA ALA A 1055 11.53 38.20 -27.72
C ALA A 1055 12.10 39.37 -26.92
N ARG A 1056 12.54 39.09 -25.69
CA ARG A 1056 13.41 39.97 -24.92
C ARG A 1056 14.80 39.35 -24.92
N ASP A 1057 15.81 40.15 -25.26
CA ASP A 1057 17.20 39.75 -25.10
C ASP A 1057 17.49 39.49 -23.62
N VAL A 1058 18.01 38.29 -23.31
CA VAL A 1058 18.41 37.92 -21.95
C VAL A 1058 19.86 38.37 -21.72
N ALA A 1059 20.06 39.24 -20.73
CA ALA A 1059 21.39 39.58 -20.23
C ALA A 1059 21.82 38.56 -19.14
N PRO A 1060 23.11 38.21 -19.04
CA PRO A 1060 23.56 37.16 -18.12
C PRO A 1060 23.61 37.63 -16.65
N GLY A 1061 22.98 36.86 -15.76
CA GLY A 1061 23.25 36.85 -14.31
C GLY A 1061 22.34 37.73 -13.45
N ASP A 1062 21.11 37.27 -13.17
CA ASP A 1062 20.26 37.87 -12.14
C ASP A 1062 20.39 37.10 -10.81
N ILE A 1063 21.05 37.72 -9.82
CA ILE A 1063 21.29 37.13 -8.49
C ILE A 1063 20.00 36.79 -7.72
N ARG A 1064 18.83 37.21 -8.20
CA ARG A 1064 17.52 36.81 -7.66
C ARG A 1064 17.15 35.38 -8.03
N GLU A 1065 17.65 34.84 -9.14
CA GLU A 1065 17.45 33.44 -9.54
C GLU A 1065 18.20 32.51 -8.58
N ASP A 1066 19.48 32.81 -8.30
CA ASP A 1066 20.27 32.12 -7.26
C ASP A 1066 19.57 32.15 -5.89
N LEU A 1067 18.97 33.30 -5.54
CA LEU A 1067 18.24 33.54 -4.30
C LEU A 1067 16.99 32.65 -4.14
N VAL A 1068 16.25 32.43 -5.23
CA VAL A 1068 15.10 31.52 -5.26
C VAL A 1068 15.57 30.08 -5.18
N ALA A 1069 16.55 29.69 -6.00
CA ALA A 1069 17.09 28.32 -6.04
C ALA A 1069 17.63 27.88 -4.67
N ILE A 1070 18.44 28.71 -4.00
CA ILE A 1070 18.95 28.41 -2.64
C ILE A 1070 17.81 28.35 -1.62
N MET A 1071 16.78 29.19 -1.74
CA MET A 1071 15.65 29.15 -0.80
C MET A 1071 14.76 27.92 -1.02
N GLN A 1072 14.71 27.37 -2.24
CA GLN A 1072 14.06 26.11 -2.54
C GLN A 1072 14.88 24.91 -2.03
N GLU A 1073 16.19 24.88 -2.26
CA GLU A 1073 17.12 23.85 -1.76
C GLU A 1073 17.06 23.71 -0.22
N LEU A 1074 16.99 24.83 0.49
CA LEU A 1074 16.84 24.86 1.96
C LEU A 1074 15.45 24.37 2.43
N TYR A 1075 14.41 24.52 1.61
CA TYR A 1075 13.06 24.04 1.90
C TYR A 1075 12.92 22.54 1.63
N GLU A 1076 13.49 22.05 0.54
CA GLU A 1076 13.53 20.62 0.18
C GLU A 1076 14.36 19.81 1.18
N SER A 1077 15.47 20.37 1.68
CA SER A 1077 16.27 19.81 2.79
C SER A 1077 15.65 20.00 4.19
N GLN A 1078 14.45 20.60 4.29
CA GLN A 1078 13.66 20.79 5.51
C GLN A 1078 14.33 21.61 6.64
N VAL A 1079 15.39 22.38 6.34
CA VAL A 1079 16.02 23.29 7.31
C VAL A 1079 15.29 24.62 7.47
N ILE A 1080 14.29 24.89 6.61
CA ILE A 1080 13.29 25.95 6.76
C ILE A 1080 11.88 25.41 6.55
N THR A 1081 10.88 26.18 6.98
CA THR A 1081 9.46 25.79 6.89
C THR A 1081 8.74 26.53 5.78
N ALA A 1082 7.51 26.08 5.46
CA ALA A 1082 6.66 26.61 4.40
C ALA A 1082 6.53 28.16 4.36
N THR A 1083 6.63 28.83 5.51
CA THR A 1083 6.61 30.31 5.60
C THR A 1083 7.75 30.90 6.45
N GLY A 1084 8.39 30.10 7.32
CA GLY A 1084 9.50 30.50 8.18
C GLY A 1084 10.87 30.43 7.49
N GLY A 1085 11.91 30.92 8.16
CA GLY A 1085 13.23 31.16 7.56
C GLY A 1085 13.21 32.29 6.53
N ASN A 1086 14.36 32.92 6.29
CA ASN A 1086 14.49 34.00 5.31
C ASN A 1086 15.95 34.21 4.89
N ILE A 1087 16.14 34.79 3.71
CA ILE A 1087 17.44 34.96 3.05
C ILE A 1087 17.53 36.35 2.43
N SER A 1088 18.74 36.93 2.46
CA SER A 1088 19.05 38.20 1.81
C SER A 1088 20.44 38.19 1.18
N VAL A 1089 20.60 38.89 0.04
CA VAL A 1089 21.89 39.10 -0.63
C VAL A 1089 22.14 40.59 -0.89
N ARG A 1090 23.37 41.05 -0.71
CA ARG A 1090 23.81 42.42 -1.02
C ARG A 1090 23.94 42.60 -2.53
N ILE A 1091 23.35 43.65 -3.09
CA ILE A 1091 23.29 43.85 -4.55
C ILE A 1091 24.68 44.26 -5.08
N PRO A 1092 25.20 43.61 -6.14
CA PRO A 1092 26.46 44.00 -6.78
C PRO A 1092 26.52 45.48 -7.14
N ASP A 1093 27.71 46.07 -7.05
CA ASP A 1093 27.99 47.49 -7.34
C ASP A 1093 27.16 48.53 -6.56
N THR A 1094 26.53 48.13 -5.44
CA THR A 1094 25.87 49.03 -4.47
C THR A 1094 26.51 48.91 -3.08
N GLU A 1095 26.58 50.03 -2.33
CA GLU A 1095 27.17 50.05 -0.98
C GLU A 1095 26.15 49.77 0.14
N ASP A 1096 24.85 49.96 -0.08
CA ASP A 1096 23.80 49.90 0.97
C ASP A 1096 22.49 49.17 0.57
N GLU A 1097 22.41 48.51 -0.59
CA GLU A 1097 21.19 47.83 -1.05
C GLU A 1097 21.26 46.30 -0.95
N VAL A 1098 20.12 45.67 -0.63
CA VAL A 1098 19.98 44.22 -0.52
C VAL A 1098 18.66 43.74 -1.14
N TRP A 1099 18.67 42.54 -1.74
CA TRP A 1099 17.45 41.75 -1.98
C TRP A 1099 17.16 40.90 -0.75
N ILE A 1100 15.89 40.80 -0.35
CA ILE A 1100 15.41 39.94 0.75
C ILE A 1100 14.11 39.25 0.36
N THR A 1101 13.85 38.06 0.92
CA THR A 1101 12.55 37.37 0.73
C THR A 1101 11.37 38.20 1.25
N PRO A 1102 10.22 38.21 0.55
CA PRO A 1102 8.99 38.86 1.02
C PRO A 1102 8.41 38.18 2.29
N SER A 1103 7.69 38.95 3.10
CA SER A 1103 6.91 38.40 4.22
C SER A 1103 5.59 37.78 3.75
N ARG A 1104 5.13 36.75 4.48
CA ARG A 1104 3.84 36.04 4.27
C ARG A 1104 3.66 35.45 2.87
N LEU A 1105 4.73 34.96 2.26
CA LEU A 1105 4.70 34.15 1.04
C LEU A 1105 5.16 32.72 1.35
N PHE A 1106 4.57 31.73 0.70
CA PHE A 1106 5.02 30.35 0.74
C PHE A 1106 6.37 30.21 0.03
N LYS A 1107 7.29 29.37 0.50
CA LYS A 1107 8.64 29.30 -0.09
C LYS A 1107 8.65 28.74 -1.51
N GLY A 1108 7.73 27.83 -1.84
CA GLY A 1108 7.52 27.36 -3.22
C GLY A 1108 6.82 28.36 -4.15
N ASP A 1109 6.28 29.47 -3.62
CA ASP A 1109 5.72 30.58 -4.43
C ASP A 1109 6.77 31.68 -4.71
N LEU A 1110 8.05 31.45 -4.41
CA LEU A 1110 9.12 32.42 -4.64
C LEU A 1110 9.55 32.44 -6.12
N SER A 1111 9.66 33.64 -6.66
CA SER A 1111 10.17 33.92 -8.00
C SER A 1111 11.02 35.20 -7.99
N PRO A 1112 11.89 35.44 -8.99
CA PRO A 1112 12.74 36.64 -9.05
C PRO A 1112 11.96 37.96 -8.98
N GLU A 1113 10.71 38.00 -9.47
CA GLU A 1113 9.86 39.19 -9.49
C GLU A 1113 9.18 39.53 -8.15
N VAL A 1114 9.07 38.57 -7.22
CA VAL A 1114 8.44 38.79 -5.90
C VAL A 1114 9.45 39.07 -4.77
N MET A 1115 10.75 39.00 -5.07
CA MET A 1115 11.83 39.40 -4.15
C MET A 1115 11.78 40.91 -3.89
N VAL A 1116 12.17 41.33 -2.67
CA VAL A 1116 12.02 42.71 -2.21
C VAL A 1116 13.38 43.38 -2.07
N ARG A 1117 13.54 44.55 -2.69
CA ARG A 1117 14.74 45.38 -2.58
C ARG A 1117 14.59 46.40 -1.46
N ILE A 1118 15.52 46.40 -0.51
CA ILE A 1118 15.56 47.35 0.61
C ILE A 1118 16.94 48.00 0.76
N ASN A 1119 17.00 49.16 1.40
CA ASN A 1119 18.24 49.69 1.98
C ASN A 1119 18.54 49.00 3.34
N LEU A 1120 19.73 49.23 3.91
CA LEU A 1120 20.06 48.74 5.26
C LEU A 1120 19.15 49.28 6.37
N GLN A 1121 18.46 50.41 6.14
CA GLN A 1121 17.50 51.00 7.08
C GLN A 1121 16.10 50.34 7.04
N GLY A 1122 15.86 49.41 6.10
CA GLY A 1122 14.61 48.65 5.95
C GLY A 1122 13.57 49.26 4.99
N ASP A 1123 13.85 50.42 4.40
CA ASP A 1123 12.96 51.06 3.43
C ASP A 1123 12.95 50.26 2.12
N SER A 1124 11.75 49.94 1.61
CA SER A 1124 11.59 49.29 0.30
C SER A 1124 11.81 50.30 -0.83
N LEU A 1125 12.74 50.00 -1.73
CA LEU A 1125 13.21 50.93 -2.76
C LEU A 1125 12.37 50.90 -4.05
N ASP A 1126 11.67 49.79 -4.30
CA ASP A 1126 10.87 49.59 -5.51
C ASP A 1126 9.38 49.91 -5.26
N THR A 1127 8.81 50.82 -6.06
CA THR A 1127 7.43 51.28 -5.88
C THR A 1127 6.41 50.19 -6.22
N GLY A 1128 5.67 49.74 -5.20
CA GLY A 1128 4.64 48.71 -5.31
C GLY A 1128 5.11 47.29 -4.96
N ALA A 1129 6.34 47.14 -4.47
CA ALA A 1129 6.86 45.86 -3.99
C ALA A 1129 6.06 45.29 -2.80
N ARG A 1130 6.19 43.96 -2.59
CA ARG A 1130 5.69 43.30 -1.38
C ARG A 1130 6.47 43.78 -0.15
N SER A 1131 5.89 43.64 1.04
CA SER A 1131 6.60 43.89 2.29
C SER A 1131 7.80 42.91 2.44
N PRO A 1132 8.99 43.38 2.84
CA PRO A 1132 10.13 42.51 3.12
C PRO A 1132 9.84 41.60 4.32
N SER A 1133 10.64 40.55 4.51
CA SER A 1133 10.61 39.69 5.72
C SER A 1133 10.42 40.52 6.99
N SER A 1134 9.59 40.05 7.93
CA SER A 1134 9.39 40.69 9.23
C SER A 1134 10.66 40.76 10.09
N GLU A 1135 11.74 40.13 9.65
CA GLU A 1135 13.02 40.03 10.33
C GLU A 1135 14.15 40.74 9.59
N TRP A 1136 13.82 41.59 8.61
CA TRP A 1136 14.80 42.38 7.83
C TRP A 1136 15.84 43.07 8.70
N ALA A 1137 15.45 43.57 9.89
CA ALA A 1137 16.34 44.27 10.81
C ALA A 1137 17.48 43.39 11.34
N MET A 1138 17.26 42.08 11.48
CA MET A 1138 18.32 41.13 11.85
C MET A 1138 19.32 40.94 10.69
N HIS A 1139 18.81 40.89 9.45
CA HIS A 1139 19.62 40.73 8.25
C HIS A 1139 20.45 41.97 7.92
N THR A 1140 19.84 43.17 7.95
CA THR A 1140 20.57 44.41 7.68
C THR A 1140 21.58 44.71 8.78
N ARG A 1141 21.26 44.46 10.06
CA ARG A 1141 22.19 44.65 11.18
C ARG A 1141 23.44 43.78 11.07
N ILE A 1142 23.33 42.53 10.60
CA ILE A 1142 24.50 41.70 10.28
C ILE A 1142 25.34 42.32 9.15
N LEU A 1143 24.69 42.79 8.08
CA LEU A 1143 25.35 43.38 6.92
C LEU A 1143 25.96 44.77 7.19
N GLU A 1144 25.55 45.45 8.27
CA GLU A 1144 26.19 46.65 8.83
C GLU A 1144 27.45 46.32 9.64
N VAL A 1145 27.40 45.35 10.55
CA VAL A 1145 28.55 45.02 11.44
C VAL A 1145 29.61 44.16 10.77
N LYS A 1146 29.28 43.49 9.67
CA LYS A 1146 30.16 42.57 8.93
C LYS A 1146 30.16 42.92 7.43
N ASP A 1147 30.98 43.91 7.05
CA ASP A 1147 31.14 44.40 5.68
C ASP A 1147 31.61 43.34 4.65
N GLU A 1148 32.35 42.33 5.13
CA GLU A 1148 32.72 41.15 4.35
C GLU A 1148 31.53 40.25 3.97
N ALA A 1149 30.39 40.36 4.66
CA ALA A 1149 29.21 39.54 4.38
C ALA A 1149 28.46 40.03 3.13
N ARG A 1150 28.10 39.07 2.27
CA ARG A 1150 27.34 39.29 1.02
C ARG A 1150 26.00 38.60 1.03
N ALA A 1151 25.83 37.55 1.85
CA ALA A 1151 24.55 36.90 2.09
C ALA A 1151 24.32 36.68 3.59
N VAL A 1152 23.04 36.62 3.99
CA VAL A 1152 22.59 36.22 5.33
C VAL A 1152 21.41 35.28 5.18
N ILE A 1153 21.41 34.17 5.94
CA ILE A 1153 20.35 33.16 5.96
C ILE A 1153 19.93 32.90 7.40
N HIS A 1154 18.65 33.11 7.70
CA HIS A 1154 17.99 32.57 8.89
C HIS A 1154 17.26 31.27 8.54
N ALA A 1155 17.57 30.20 9.26
CA ALA A 1155 16.97 28.88 9.11
C ALA A 1155 16.37 28.35 10.43
N HIS A 1156 15.34 27.50 10.34
CA HIS A 1156 14.72 26.82 11.48
C HIS A 1156 15.22 25.37 11.60
N ALA A 1157 16.51 25.16 11.31
CA ALA A 1157 17.15 23.85 11.17
C ALA A 1157 16.93 22.97 12.44
N PRO A 1158 16.23 21.82 12.34
CA PRO A 1158 15.73 21.10 13.50
C PRO A 1158 16.79 20.68 14.53
N ASN A 1159 17.85 19.99 14.10
CA ASN A 1159 18.89 19.48 14.97
C ASN A 1159 19.70 20.63 15.59
N ALA A 1160 20.02 21.67 14.82
CA ALA A 1160 20.73 22.84 15.35
C ALA A 1160 19.86 23.63 16.35
N THR A 1161 18.54 23.64 16.18
CA THR A 1161 17.58 24.18 17.16
C THR A 1161 17.55 23.35 18.44
N ILE A 1162 17.50 22.01 18.31
CA ILE A 1162 17.58 21.08 19.46
C ILE A 1162 18.92 21.24 20.19
N LEU A 1163 20.03 21.37 19.47
CA LEU A 1163 21.36 21.63 20.04
C LEU A 1163 21.38 22.95 20.82
N ALA A 1164 20.82 24.02 20.25
CA ALA A 1164 20.69 25.32 20.93
C ALA A 1164 19.91 25.21 22.24
N ASN A 1165 18.77 24.50 22.21
CA ASN A 1165 17.86 24.31 23.34
C ASN A 1165 18.41 23.36 24.42
N SER A 1166 19.15 22.32 24.03
CA SER A 1166 19.75 21.33 24.93
C SER A 1166 20.84 21.91 25.85
N GLY A 1167 21.39 23.07 25.48
CA GLY A 1167 22.53 23.68 26.16
C GLY A 1167 23.90 23.09 25.78
N LEU A 1168 23.95 22.06 24.93
CA LEU A 1168 25.17 21.39 24.48
C LEU A 1168 26.05 22.32 23.61
N PRO A 1169 27.39 22.11 23.59
CA PRO A 1169 28.29 22.85 22.72
C PRO A 1169 28.21 22.36 21.27
N PHE A 1170 28.43 23.27 20.31
CA PHE A 1170 28.85 22.89 18.96
C PHE A 1170 30.33 22.48 19.02
N LEU A 1171 30.68 21.34 18.44
CA LEU A 1171 32.00 20.71 18.62
C LEU A 1171 32.68 20.40 17.28
N PRO A 1172 34.01 20.54 17.17
CA PRO A 1172 34.75 20.26 15.93
C PRO A 1172 34.95 18.75 15.76
N ILE A 1173 33.87 18.03 15.48
CA ILE A 1173 33.83 16.56 15.32
C ILE A 1173 34.23 16.10 13.90
N SER A 1174 34.15 17.00 12.92
CA SER A 1174 34.61 16.81 11.54
C SER A 1174 35.52 17.96 11.11
N THR A 1175 36.21 17.81 9.98
CA THR A 1175 37.02 18.88 9.37
C THR A 1175 36.19 20.10 8.97
N GLU A 1176 34.91 19.89 8.70
CA GLU A 1176 33.97 20.95 8.29
C GLU A 1176 33.39 21.66 9.52
N ALA A 1177 33.00 20.92 10.55
CA ALA A 1177 32.67 21.46 11.86
C ALA A 1177 33.82 22.28 12.47
N ALA A 1178 35.07 21.97 12.12
CA ALA A 1178 36.23 22.71 12.57
C ALA A 1178 36.37 24.12 11.98
N PHE A 1179 35.77 24.43 10.81
CA PHE A 1179 35.77 25.80 10.27
C PHE A 1179 35.09 26.80 11.22
N PHE A 1180 34.09 26.36 11.97
CA PHE A 1180 33.33 27.19 12.92
C PHE A 1180 34.12 27.39 14.21
N GLY A 1181 34.00 28.58 14.81
CA GLY A 1181 34.68 28.99 16.05
C GLY A 1181 34.04 28.40 17.31
N ASN A 1182 33.41 29.24 18.13
CA ASN A 1182 32.48 28.83 19.15
C ASN A 1182 31.14 29.49 18.83
N ILE A 1183 30.26 28.77 18.12
CA ILE A 1183 29.00 29.34 17.62
C ILE A 1183 28.20 29.91 18.81
N PRO A 1184 28.02 31.25 18.90
CA PRO A 1184 27.36 31.89 20.03
C PRO A 1184 25.90 31.46 20.13
N ARG A 1185 25.43 31.31 21.37
CA ARG A 1185 24.02 31.02 21.69
C ARG A 1185 23.33 32.28 22.19
N ILE A 1186 22.32 32.70 21.43
CA ILE A 1186 21.48 33.87 21.70
C ILE A 1186 20.24 33.39 22.47
N PRO A 1187 19.92 33.97 23.65
CA PRO A 1187 18.69 33.70 24.37
C PRO A 1187 17.45 34.00 23.51
N PHE A 1188 16.32 33.34 23.82
CA PHE A 1188 15.07 33.64 23.12
C PHE A 1188 14.65 35.10 23.34
N THR A 1189 14.56 35.84 22.24
CA THR A 1189 14.05 37.21 22.15
C THR A 1189 12.99 37.23 21.05
N MET A 1190 11.96 38.07 21.19
CA MET A 1190 10.82 38.06 20.25
C MET A 1190 11.28 38.30 18.79
N PRO A 1191 10.86 37.45 17.83
CA PRO A 1191 11.20 37.61 16.41
C PRO A 1191 10.77 38.96 15.84
N GLY A 1192 11.53 39.49 14.88
CA GLY A 1192 11.27 40.80 14.26
C GLY A 1192 11.43 42.02 15.18
N THR A 1193 12.08 41.89 16.35
CA THR A 1193 12.38 43.04 17.23
C THR A 1193 13.80 43.58 17.06
N GLY A 1194 13.97 44.89 17.31
CA GLY A 1194 15.30 45.52 17.32
C GLY A 1194 16.22 45.02 18.44
N GLU A 1195 15.66 44.48 19.53
CA GLU A 1195 16.43 43.84 20.60
C GLU A 1195 17.09 42.54 20.12
N LEU A 1196 16.36 41.72 19.37
CA LEU A 1196 16.92 40.54 18.71
C LEU A 1196 17.97 40.96 17.66
N ALA A 1197 17.70 41.98 16.85
CA ALA A 1197 18.63 42.46 15.83
C ALA A 1197 19.98 42.89 16.42
N GLU A 1198 20.00 43.66 17.52
CA GLU A 1198 21.26 44.06 18.19
C GLU A 1198 21.95 42.88 18.90
N ALA A 1199 21.19 41.95 19.49
CA ALA A 1199 21.75 40.75 20.10
C ALA A 1199 22.45 39.84 19.07
N VAL A 1200 21.85 39.72 17.87
CA VAL A 1200 22.41 38.98 16.73
C VAL A 1200 23.58 39.73 16.11
N GLY A 1201 23.45 41.03 15.85
CA GLY A 1201 24.53 41.86 15.30
C GLY A 1201 25.80 41.73 16.15
N LYS A 1202 25.68 41.91 17.46
CA LYS A 1202 26.81 41.74 18.40
C LYS A 1202 27.40 40.34 18.40
N ALA A 1203 26.59 39.29 18.24
CA ALA A 1203 27.08 37.91 18.14
C ALA A 1203 27.86 37.66 16.84
N MET A 1204 27.54 38.40 15.78
CA MET A 1204 28.07 38.25 14.42
C MET A 1204 29.21 39.22 14.09
N GLU A 1205 29.69 40.03 15.06
CA GLU A 1205 30.88 40.88 14.92
C GLU A 1205 32.12 40.02 14.59
N ASP A 1206 32.49 39.09 15.48
CA ASP A 1206 33.64 38.18 15.30
C ASP A 1206 33.26 36.88 14.56
N GLU A 1207 32.10 36.29 14.83
CA GLU A 1207 31.69 34.96 14.33
C GLU A 1207 30.85 35.05 13.03
N TRP A 1208 30.69 33.92 12.33
CA TRP A 1208 29.96 33.83 11.05
C TRP A 1208 28.61 33.09 11.14
N ALA A 1209 28.26 32.58 12.32
CA ALA A 1209 27.01 31.88 12.59
C ALA A 1209 26.58 32.12 14.05
N ALA A 1210 25.28 32.01 14.35
CA ALA A 1210 24.74 32.04 15.70
C ALA A 1210 23.56 31.05 15.85
N LEU A 1211 23.48 30.41 17.01
CA LEU A 1211 22.35 29.57 17.42
C LEU A 1211 21.37 30.42 18.24
N MET A 1212 20.07 30.36 17.92
CA MET A 1212 19.02 31.12 18.60
C MET A 1212 18.04 30.17 19.32
N ILE A 1213 18.02 30.23 20.65
CA ILE A 1213 17.19 29.35 21.49
C ILE A 1213 15.71 29.52 21.12
N ASN A 1214 15.01 28.41 20.91
CA ASN A 1214 13.62 28.31 20.43
C ASN A 1214 13.32 29.01 19.09
N HIS A 1215 14.33 29.40 18.29
CA HIS A 1215 14.11 30.18 17.08
C HIS A 1215 14.84 29.65 15.84
N GLY A 1216 16.00 29.00 16.01
CA GLY A 1216 16.72 28.36 14.91
C GLY A 1216 18.19 28.77 14.85
N ILE A 1217 18.71 28.97 13.65
CA ILE A 1217 20.07 29.43 13.41
C ILE A 1217 20.08 30.62 12.46
N ILE A 1218 21.13 31.43 12.53
CA ILE A 1218 21.42 32.45 11.51
C ILE A 1218 22.89 32.40 11.13
N VAL A 1219 23.17 32.54 9.84
CA VAL A 1219 24.52 32.51 9.28
C VAL A 1219 24.73 33.67 8.32
N ALA A 1220 25.98 34.13 8.23
CA ALA A 1220 26.45 35.09 7.22
C ALA A 1220 27.42 34.39 6.28
N GLY A 1221 27.43 34.77 5.00
CA GLY A 1221 28.33 34.20 4.00
C GLY A 1221 28.98 35.26 3.12
N ARG A 1222 30.21 34.98 2.67
CA ARG A 1222 30.91 35.79 1.64
C ARG A 1222 30.34 35.61 0.24
N SER A 1223 29.49 34.61 0.04
CA SER A 1223 28.60 34.42 -1.11
C SER A 1223 27.31 33.73 -0.65
N LEU A 1224 26.29 33.71 -1.50
CA LEU A 1224 25.00 33.06 -1.23
C LEU A 1224 25.16 31.56 -0.95
N ARG A 1225 25.83 30.83 -1.85
CA ARG A 1225 26.12 29.40 -1.68
C ARG A 1225 26.88 29.12 -0.38
N ARG A 1226 27.91 29.92 -0.05
CA ARG A 1226 28.67 29.77 1.21
C ARG A 1226 27.81 29.91 2.46
N ALA A 1227 26.76 30.73 2.45
CA ALA A 1227 25.81 30.77 3.57
C ALA A 1227 24.95 29.51 3.63
N ALA A 1228 24.52 28.96 2.48
CA ALA A 1228 23.76 27.71 2.43
C ALA A 1228 24.58 26.50 2.90
N ASP A 1229 25.81 26.34 2.40
CA ASP A 1229 26.79 25.33 2.85
C ASP A 1229 26.90 25.32 4.39
N MET A 1230 26.92 26.51 5.01
CA MET A 1230 27.06 26.66 6.45
C MET A 1230 25.80 26.28 7.23
N VAL A 1231 24.59 26.46 6.68
CA VAL A 1231 23.36 25.95 7.30
C VAL A 1231 23.40 24.42 7.35
N GLU A 1232 23.74 23.78 6.23
CA GLU A 1232 23.79 22.31 6.15
C GLU A 1232 24.85 21.72 7.08
N ILE A 1233 26.09 22.23 7.05
CA ILE A 1233 27.17 21.72 7.89
C ILE A 1233 26.83 21.87 9.38
N ILE A 1234 26.20 22.98 9.79
CA ILE A 1234 25.77 23.17 11.19
C ILE A 1234 24.69 22.16 11.57
N GLU A 1235 23.69 21.95 10.71
CA GLU A 1235 22.59 21.00 10.95
C GLU A 1235 23.09 19.55 11.05
N ARG A 1236 23.89 19.09 10.07
CA ARG A 1236 24.47 17.73 10.06
C ARG A 1236 25.46 17.50 11.20
N THR A 1237 26.22 18.53 11.58
CA THR A 1237 27.08 18.45 12.78
C THR A 1237 26.24 18.33 14.06
N ALA A 1238 25.13 19.07 14.16
CA ALA A 1238 24.23 19.00 15.31
C ALA A 1238 23.54 17.63 15.41
N GLU A 1239 23.08 17.06 14.29
CA GLU A 1239 22.51 15.71 14.20
C GLU A 1239 23.46 14.65 14.77
N VAL A 1240 24.73 14.65 14.37
CA VAL A 1240 25.73 13.69 14.86
C VAL A 1240 26.09 13.92 16.34
N ILE A 1241 26.21 15.17 16.79
CA ILE A 1241 26.45 15.49 18.22
C ILE A 1241 25.30 14.98 19.08
N LEU A 1242 24.05 15.26 18.69
CA LEU A 1242 22.85 14.81 19.39
C LEU A 1242 22.72 13.28 19.38
N GLY A 1243 22.99 12.64 18.24
CA GLY A 1243 23.02 11.18 18.11
C GLY A 1243 24.00 10.51 19.07
N CYS A 1244 25.23 11.04 19.20
CA CYS A 1244 26.20 10.55 20.19
C CYS A 1244 25.68 10.67 21.64
N TYR A 1245 25.15 11.84 22.03
CA TYR A 1245 24.63 12.04 23.37
C TYR A 1245 23.38 11.20 23.66
N ALA A 1246 22.51 10.97 22.66
CA ALA A 1246 21.35 10.09 22.78
C ALA A 1246 21.72 8.63 23.07
N VAL A 1247 22.84 8.13 22.52
CA VAL A 1247 23.40 6.80 22.85
C VAL A 1247 24.34 6.82 24.07
N GLY A 1248 24.31 7.89 24.87
CA GLY A 1248 25.06 8.01 26.12
C GLY A 1248 26.57 8.20 25.96
N LYS A 1249 27.04 8.77 24.85
CA LYS A 1249 28.47 8.99 24.57
C LYS A 1249 28.77 10.45 24.27
N GLU A 1250 29.92 10.93 24.74
CA GLU A 1250 30.48 12.19 24.24
C GLU A 1250 31.03 11.98 22.81
N PRO A 1251 30.76 12.89 21.86
CA PRO A 1251 31.24 12.76 20.49
C PRO A 1251 32.76 13.01 20.40
N PRO A 1252 33.51 12.25 19.58
CA PRO A 1252 34.95 12.43 19.43
C PRO A 1252 35.28 13.72 18.69
N VAL A 1253 36.10 14.58 19.29
CA VAL A 1253 36.52 15.87 18.71
C VAL A 1253 37.90 15.79 18.06
N LEU A 1254 38.12 16.59 17.01
CA LEU A 1254 39.44 16.74 16.38
C LEU A 1254 40.46 17.34 17.36
N PRO A 1255 41.75 16.95 17.26
CA PRO A 1255 42.80 17.53 18.10
C PRO A 1255 42.91 19.04 17.89
N GLU A 1256 43.12 19.81 18.97
CA GLU A 1256 43.08 21.27 18.94
C GLU A 1256 44.08 21.91 17.96
N LYS A 1257 45.20 21.23 17.66
CA LYS A 1257 46.18 21.67 16.65
C LYS A 1257 45.59 21.66 15.23
N ASP A 1258 44.74 20.68 14.93
CA ASP A 1258 44.17 20.40 13.60
C ASP A 1258 42.90 21.24 13.42
N ALA A 1259 42.07 21.36 14.46
CA ALA A 1259 40.97 22.33 14.48
C ALA A 1259 41.47 23.78 14.26
N LYS A 1260 42.62 24.16 14.85
CA LYS A 1260 43.28 25.47 14.61
C LYS A 1260 43.96 25.60 13.24
N TYR A 1261 44.06 24.53 12.46
CA TYR A 1261 44.52 24.57 11.07
C TYR A 1261 43.36 24.92 10.13
N PHE A 1262 42.19 24.30 10.31
CA PHE A 1262 41.01 24.59 9.48
C PHE A 1262 40.34 25.95 9.77
N ARG A 1263 40.58 26.56 10.94
CA ARG A 1263 40.10 27.93 11.28
C ARG A 1263 40.93 29.08 10.69
N LYS A 1264 41.68 28.86 9.60
CA LYS A 1264 42.61 29.83 9.01
C LYS A 1264 42.58 29.86 7.49
#